data_AF-A0A239IUT1-F1
#
_entry.id   AF-A0A239IUT1-F1
#
_cell.length_a   1.000
_cell.length_b   1.000
_cell.length_c   1.000
_cell.angle_alpha   90.00
_cell.angle_beta   90.00
_cell.angle_gamma   90.00
#
_symmetry.space_group_name_H-M   'P 1'
#
loop_
_entity.id
_entity.type
_entity.pdbx_description
1 polymer ?
#
loop_
_entity_poly.entity_id
_entity_poly.type
_entity_poly.pdbx_seq_one_letter_code
_entity_poly.pdbx_strand_id
1 'polypeptide(L)'
;MSEDTPLTAADFPAFVHAIHGYQPFPWQSELTATVLATGRWPDLVDVPTGLGKTTMIDIAIFVAAATADQIGPDRLGRRRCFFVVDRRLVVDEAYDHALAISDALTAAERDQDTGVLGRVAARLRAYAPQAGGDLLPVARMRGGATWSSAWLDRPDRPGIVLGTVDQVGSRLLFRGYGVSDRRRPIDAALTGTDALLLVDEAHLATALLTTLTAAHERDRLQLPLPGLSMVQLTATGTRVDNPFTLDQQTHRDDVEAWRRLTAAKTLTTKSCTTKDVVRVLAATTVEQLVALTEQSPPNVAAAVLVVCNTVDRARAVHDQLGKLLAGSKAVVQADCDLLIGRSRPIDRPSLHDDILARFGVARKTDRGPAVLVATQTVEVGVNLDADALITESASWDALVQRLGRLNRLGRFRDRFPAANAAVAVVVHDGQKDAPVYGVARDETWTALTEATSGAPIDVSPLSCRDLRDGPLGNPEVHRKPTAVPVLLRPTLDAWTQTAPVPLLDPPIEPFLHGFDTGTAPVQVLWRKGLISDQALDDPFNDDGAELPATAVAAMLAHFPPRTAEVVEVPWHAVRQWMRGQPTEAVSDLETEAAIDDRRPSDDRDQFRALALRPDRRRKDGDQTGPELCWQWINADQLRPADQIIVPTERGGLDRYGWAPQQQTGVVDASEPATFQPSRRARAATLRMDRRLADRLGLPADAHAVVDELLTNETARTGVRLQQIGQHLAQLLPDVAPPDRGWSVVAWQRLRAWLGSGNLRTIEILDSAIGWGVDGREPTSQGWLLTGLVPEPDRSSGQSVPERDDEEAAASSVSSRPVTLDVHHAAVRARCAQIAAALGLPTDLKTVLQDAAGWHDLGKSEERFQIMLHGGDAYEALLATDVLAKSGLDPLDRQAWRNAARQSRLPAGARHEAWSAALVAEHLRHHGYDGDDELLIHLIAAHHGYARPYARLVADPAPRPIEALIDGHKVSIGSEHTVDLDQPTRFTRLNHRYGRWGLALLETIVRCADMTVSEEGS
;
A
#
# COMPACT_ATOMS: atom_id res chain seq x y z
N MET A 1 -8.61 -16.93 -38.88
CA MET A 1 -7.15 -17.20 -38.96
C MET A 1 -6.51 -16.01 -39.66
N SER A 2 -6.30 -14.90 -38.96
CA SER A 2 -5.44 -13.82 -39.46
C SER A 2 -4.00 -14.18 -39.14
N GLU A 3 -3.10 -13.98 -40.08
CA GLU A 3 -1.67 -14.23 -39.96
C GLU A 3 -1.09 -13.53 -38.72
N ASP A 4 -0.35 -14.30 -37.91
CA ASP A 4 0.23 -13.91 -36.62
C ASP A 4 1.41 -12.95 -36.83
N THR A 5 1.11 -11.72 -37.26
CA THR A 5 2.12 -10.70 -37.55
C THR A 5 2.84 -10.32 -36.25
N PRO A 6 4.18 -10.48 -36.15
CA PRO A 6 4.92 -10.17 -34.93
C PRO A 6 4.80 -8.68 -34.59
N LEU A 7 4.68 -8.36 -33.29
CA LEU A 7 4.71 -6.98 -32.83
C LEU A 7 6.15 -6.47 -32.94
N THR A 8 6.32 -5.32 -33.58
CA THR A 8 7.61 -4.67 -33.79
C THR A 8 7.64 -3.34 -33.05
N ALA A 9 8.84 -2.77 -32.86
CA ALA A 9 8.97 -1.44 -32.26
C ALA A 9 8.16 -0.35 -33.00
N ALA A 10 7.89 -0.52 -34.29
CA ALA A 10 7.09 0.42 -35.09
C ALA A 10 5.60 0.41 -34.75
N ASP A 11 5.09 -0.65 -34.11
CA ASP A 11 3.69 -0.72 -33.65
C ASP A 11 3.47 0.05 -32.33
N PHE A 12 4.54 0.39 -31.59
CA PHE A 12 4.44 1.02 -30.27
C PHE A 12 3.75 2.41 -30.29
N PRO A 13 4.02 3.32 -31.24
CA PRO A 13 3.29 4.59 -31.32
C PRO A 13 1.78 4.43 -31.54
N ALA A 14 1.38 3.45 -32.36
CA ALA A 14 -0.03 3.13 -32.56
C ALA A 14 -0.67 2.57 -31.29
N PHE A 15 0.07 1.74 -30.52
CA PHE A 15 -0.37 1.21 -29.24
C PHE A 15 -0.64 2.33 -28.22
N VAL A 16 0.31 3.25 -28.02
CA VAL A 16 0.15 4.38 -27.08
C VAL A 16 -0.99 5.29 -27.51
N HIS A 17 -1.09 5.61 -28.80
CA HIS A 17 -2.16 6.47 -29.32
C HIS A 17 -3.55 5.85 -29.14
N ALA A 18 -3.69 4.53 -29.31
CA ALA A 18 -4.97 3.85 -29.16
C ALA A 18 -5.47 3.86 -27.71
N ILE A 19 -4.58 3.85 -26.71
CA ILE A 19 -4.95 3.90 -25.29
C ILE A 19 -5.20 5.34 -24.83
N HIS A 20 -4.27 6.24 -25.14
CA HIS A 20 -4.23 7.56 -24.50
C HIS A 20 -4.65 8.73 -25.41
N GLY A 21 -4.80 8.51 -26.71
CA GLY A 21 -5.20 9.53 -27.69
C GLY A 21 -4.08 10.50 -28.12
N TYR A 22 -2.86 10.35 -27.61
CA TYR A 22 -1.68 11.15 -27.99
C TYR A 22 -0.53 10.27 -28.49
N GLN A 23 0.41 10.86 -29.22
CA GLN A 23 1.61 10.16 -29.70
C GLN A 23 2.66 10.08 -28.59
N PRO A 24 3.45 8.98 -28.50
CA PRO A 24 4.55 8.91 -27.55
C PRO A 24 5.64 9.92 -27.90
N PHE A 25 6.39 10.36 -26.88
CA PHE A 25 7.59 11.17 -27.10
C PHE A 25 8.68 10.35 -27.82
N PRO A 26 9.61 11.01 -28.56
CA PRO A 26 10.61 10.30 -29.33
C PRO A 26 11.46 9.33 -28.51
N TRP A 27 11.90 9.71 -27.30
CA TRP A 27 12.67 8.83 -26.41
C TRP A 27 11.92 7.55 -26.03
N GLN A 28 10.58 7.58 -25.94
CA GLN A 28 9.78 6.42 -25.55
C GLN A 28 9.78 5.37 -26.67
N SER A 29 9.67 5.84 -27.92
CA SER A 29 9.76 4.99 -29.11
C SER A 29 11.18 4.47 -29.32
N GLU A 30 12.18 5.33 -29.15
CA GLU A 30 13.60 4.99 -29.24
C GLU A 30 14.01 3.96 -28.17
N LEU A 31 13.57 4.14 -26.92
CA LEU A 31 13.83 3.20 -25.84
C LEU A 31 13.20 1.84 -26.16
N THR A 32 11.94 1.81 -26.61
CA THR A 32 11.27 0.56 -27.01
C THR A 32 12.03 -0.16 -28.12
N ALA A 33 12.46 0.58 -29.15
CA ALA A 33 13.27 0.04 -30.24
C ALA A 33 14.62 -0.50 -29.75
N THR A 34 15.30 0.23 -28.88
CA THR A 34 16.60 -0.14 -28.31
C THR A 34 16.50 -1.40 -27.46
N VAL A 35 15.50 -1.47 -26.58
CA VAL A 35 15.26 -2.63 -25.70
C VAL A 35 14.95 -3.89 -26.53
N LEU A 36 14.09 -3.78 -27.53
CA LEU A 36 13.77 -4.90 -28.42
C LEU A 36 14.95 -5.33 -29.31
N ALA A 37 15.75 -4.37 -29.79
CA ALA A 37 16.89 -4.66 -30.65
C ALA A 37 18.09 -5.27 -29.90
N THR A 38 18.37 -4.78 -28.68
CA THR A 38 19.50 -5.24 -27.87
C THR A 38 19.17 -6.47 -27.02
N GLY A 39 17.88 -6.74 -26.80
CA GLY A 39 17.46 -7.81 -25.91
C GLY A 39 17.73 -7.53 -24.43
N ARG A 40 17.98 -6.27 -24.04
CA ARG A 40 18.35 -5.90 -22.67
C ARG A 40 17.68 -4.59 -22.24
N TRP A 41 17.18 -4.55 -21.01
CA TRP A 41 16.73 -3.31 -20.36
C TRP A 41 17.92 -2.43 -19.95
N PRO A 42 17.84 -1.09 -20.09
CA PRO A 42 18.85 -0.19 -19.55
C PRO A 42 18.84 -0.22 -18.01
N ASP A 43 19.99 0.04 -17.40
CA ASP A 43 20.10 0.10 -15.93
C ASP A 43 19.51 1.43 -15.39
N LEU A 44 19.56 2.48 -16.21
CA LEU A 44 19.06 3.83 -15.92
C LEU A 44 18.39 4.45 -17.16
N VAL A 45 17.25 5.10 -16.96
CA VAL A 45 16.60 5.98 -17.95
C VAL A 45 16.74 7.43 -17.48
N ASP A 46 17.72 8.16 -18.05
CA ASP A 46 18.03 9.56 -17.72
C ASP A 46 17.23 10.52 -18.62
N VAL A 47 15.96 10.70 -18.26
CA VAL A 47 15.01 11.58 -18.94
C VAL A 47 14.49 12.65 -17.98
N PRO A 48 14.50 13.94 -18.37
CA PRO A 48 13.98 15.03 -17.56
C PRO A 48 12.52 14.85 -17.12
N THR A 49 12.16 15.51 -16.03
CA THR A 49 10.77 15.54 -15.57
C THR A 49 9.85 16.21 -16.60
N GLY A 50 8.60 15.75 -16.68
CA GLY A 50 7.60 16.33 -17.61
C GLY A 50 7.56 15.70 -19.00
N LEU A 51 8.44 14.74 -19.33
CA LEU A 51 8.45 14.00 -20.60
C LEU A 51 7.78 12.62 -20.52
N GLY A 52 6.81 12.43 -19.61
CA GLY A 52 5.97 11.22 -19.59
C GLY A 52 6.70 9.95 -19.17
N LYS A 53 7.49 9.97 -18.08
CA LYS A 53 8.19 8.77 -17.56
C LYS A 53 7.24 7.63 -17.17
N THR A 54 5.99 7.93 -16.82
CA THR A 54 4.94 6.94 -16.54
C THR A 54 4.69 5.99 -17.72
N THR A 55 4.96 6.42 -18.96
CA THR A 55 4.86 5.58 -20.15
C THR A 55 5.83 4.38 -20.14
N MET A 56 6.77 4.31 -19.20
CA MET A 56 7.54 3.11 -18.95
C MET A 56 6.67 1.88 -18.64
N ILE A 57 5.46 2.08 -18.09
CA ILE A 57 4.48 1.00 -17.89
C ILE A 57 4.02 0.47 -19.25
N ASP A 58 3.66 1.35 -20.19
CA ASP A 58 3.29 0.97 -21.57
C ASP A 58 4.41 0.24 -22.28
N ILE A 59 5.65 0.72 -22.15
CA ILE A 59 6.84 0.09 -22.75
C ILE A 59 7.01 -1.32 -22.16
N ALA A 60 6.90 -1.49 -20.84
CA ALA A 60 6.99 -2.79 -20.19
C ALA A 60 5.95 -3.78 -20.70
N ILE A 61 4.68 -3.36 -20.81
CA ILE A 61 3.58 -4.20 -21.29
C ILE A 61 3.74 -4.51 -22.77
N PHE A 62 4.12 -3.54 -23.59
CA PHE A 62 4.35 -3.73 -25.01
C PHE A 62 5.52 -4.69 -25.26
N VAL A 63 6.64 -4.53 -24.56
CA VAL A 63 7.80 -5.45 -24.65
C VAL A 63 7.40 -6.85 -24.17
N ALA A 64 6.61 -6.97 -23.11
CA ALA A 64 6.08 -8.26 -22.64
C ALA A 64 5.22 -8.96 -23.69
N ALA A 65 4.37 -8.21 -24.42
CA ALA A 65 3.56 -8.76 -25.51
C ALA A 65 4.39 -9.09 -26.76
N ALA A 66 5.33 -8.21 -27.13
CA ALA A 66 6.17 -8.37 -28.32
C ALA A 66 7.16 -9.53 -28.21
N THR A 67 7.49 -9.95 -26.98
CA THR A 67 8.40 -11.06 -26.69
C THR A 67 7.72 -12.25 -26.00
N ALA A 68 6.39 -12.34 -26.09
CA ALA A 68 5.61 -13.38 -25.42
C ALA A 68 5.91 -14.81 -25.93
N ASP A 69 6.48 -14.93 -27.13
CA ASP A 69 6.92 -16.18 -27.76
C ASP A 69 8.30 -16.66 -27.26
N GLN A 70 9.08 -15.77 -26.63
CA GLN A 70 10.35 -16.13 -26.01
C GLN A 70 10.10 -16.96 -24.73
N ILE A 71 10.94 -17.95 -24.49
CA ILE A 71 10.88 -18.85 -23.34
C ILE A 71 12.27 -18.90 -22.69
N GLY A 72 12.33 -19.19 -21.40
CA GLY A 72 13.57 -19.41 -20.66
C GLY A 72 14.03 -18.21 -19.84
N PRO A 73 15.20 -18.33 -19.18
CA PRO A 73 15.70 -17.33 -18.24
C PRO A 73 16.08 -15.99 -18.90
N ASP A 74 16.40 -15.99 -20.19
CA ASP A 74 16.85 -14.81 -20.94
C ASP A 74 15.71 -14.08 -21.66
N ARG A 75 14.45 -14.51 -21.47
CA ARG A 75 13.29 -13.80 -22.03
C ARG A 75 13.37 -12.33 -21.67
N LEU A 76 13.03 -11.42 -22.56
CA LEU A 76 13.09 -9.97 -22.30
C LEU A 76 11.85 -9.43 -21.59
N GLY A 77 10.67 -9.85 -22.04
CA GLY A 77 9.38 -9.54 -21.42
C GLY A 77 9.23 -10.16 -20.03
N ARG A 78 8.72 -9.39 -19.08
CA ARG A 78 8.37 -9.87 -17.73
C ARG A 78 6.87 -9.97 -17.62
N ARG A 79 6.37 -11.02 -16.96
CA ARG A 79 4.91 -11.16 -16.71
C ARG A 79 4.41 -10.02 -15.82
N ARG A 80 5.18 -9.65 -14.80
CA ARG A 80 4.77 -8.64 -13.83
C ARG A 80 5.58 -7.36 -13.98
N CYS A 81 4.89 -6.23 -14.07
CA CYS A 81 5.49 -4.91 -14.05
C CYS A 81 5.21 -4.24 -12.70
N PHE A 82 6.26 -3.96 -11.93
CA PHE A 82 6.21 -3.20 -10.69
C PHE A 82 6.70 -1.78 -10.97
N PHE A 83 5.83 -0.80 -10.78
CA PHE A 83 6.21 0.62 -10.77
C PHE A 83 6.30 1.06 -9.31
N VAL A 84 7.53 1.16 -8.82
CA VAL A 84 7.83 1.51 -7.44
C VAL A 84 8.16 2.98 -7.33
N VAL A 85 7.50 3.64 -6.38
CA VAL A 85 7.77 5.04 -6.09
C VAL A 85 8.02 5.19 -4.60
N ASP A 86 9.01 5.99 -4.23
CA ASP A 86 9.31 6.25 -2.82
C ASP A 86 8.15 6.98 -2.09
N ARG A 87 7.30 7.70 -2.84
CA ARG A 87 6.26 8.57 -2.25
C ARG A 87 4.83 8.18 -2.61
N ARG A 88 3.95 8.26 -1.60
CA ARG A 88 2.55 7.79 -1.63
C ARG A 88 1.62 8.52 -2.61
N LEU A 89 1.88 9.79 -2.91
CA LEU A 89 1.03 10.64 -3.75
C LEU A 89 1.13 10.29 -5.25
N VAL A 90 2.31 9.87 -5.70
CA VAL A 90 2.59 9.54 -7.12
C VAL A 90 1.86 8.28 -7.57
N VAL A 91 1.63 7.37 -6.62
CA VAL A 91 1.06 6.05 -6.87
C VAL A 91 -0.33 6.15 -7.49
N ASP A 92 -1.10 7.21 -7.20
CA ASP A 92 -2.47 7.35 -7.69
C ASP A 92 -2.53 7.69 -9.19
N GLU A 93 -1.73 8.65 -9.66
CA GLU A 93 -1.67 9.00 -11.10
C GLU A 93 -1.15 7.82 -11.95
N ALA A 94 -0.09 7.14 -11.48
CA ALA A 94 0.43 5.95 -12.16
C ALA A 94 -0.57 4.78 -12.14
N TYR A 95 -1.41 4.70 -11.10
CA TYR A 95 -2.47 3.70 -11.01
C TYR A 95 -3.60 3.96 -12.00
N ASP A 96 -4.04 5.21 -12.16
CA ASP A 96 -5.05 5.57 -13.15
C ASP A 96 -4.53 5.34 -14.58
N HIS A 97 -3.26 5.65 -14.84
CA HIS A 97 -2.59 5.34 -16.10
C HIS A 97 -2.55 3.83 -16.38
N ALA A 98 -2.24 3.01 -15.37
CA ALA A 98 -2.26 1.55 -15.49
C ALA A 98 -3.67 0.97 -15.70
N LEU A 99 -4.69 1.55 -15.05
CA LEU A 99 -6.09 1.17 -15.27
C LEU A 99 -6.51 1.45 -16.71
N ALA A 100 -6.15 2.61 -17.27
CA ALA A 100 -6.47 2.92 -18.67
C ALA A 100 -5.90 1.86 -19.64
N ILE A 101 -4.67 1.39 -19.40
CA ILE A 101 -4.06 0.30 -20.19
C ILE A 101 -4.87 -1.01 -20.03
N SER A 102 -5.19 -1.38 -18.80
CA SER A 102 -5.92 -2.62 -18.50
C SER A 102 -7.33 -2.62 -19.11
N ASP A 103 -8.06 -1.51 -18.96
CA ASP A 103 -9.41 -1.33 -19.48
C ASP A 103 -9.42 -1.36 -21.01
N ALA A 104 -8.47 -0.67 -21.66
CA ALA A 104 -8.35 -0.65 -23.13
C ALA A 104 -8.06 -2.03 -23.71
N LEU A 105 -7.14 -2.80 -23.08
CA LEU A 105 -6.80 -4.15 -23.53
C LEU A 105 -7.94 -5.15 -23.27
N THR A 106 -8.62 -5.04 -22.14
CA THR A 106 -9.78 -5.88 -21.80
C THR A 106 -10.95 -5.62 -22.74
N ALA A 107 -11.20 -4.35 -23.08
CA ALA A 107 -12.18 -3.98 -24.09
C ALA A 107 -11.83 -4.53 -25.48
N ALA A 108 -10.56 -4.38 -25.90
CA ALA A 108 -10.09 -4.91 -27.19
C ALA A 108 -10.21 -6.44 -27.28
N GLU A 109 -9.93 -7.17 -26.20
CA GLU A 109 -10.12 -8.62 -26.14
C GLU A 109 -11.60 -9.01 -26.24
N ARG A 110 -12.47 -8.35 -25.47
CA ARG A 110 -13.92 -8.61 -25.47
C ARG A 110 -14.54 -8.34 -26.84
N ASP A 111 -14.13 -7.24 -27.47
CA ASP A 111 -14.68 -6.78 -28.74
C ASP A 111 -14.01 -7.47 -29.94
N GLN A 112 -13.08 -8.40 -29.69
CA GLN A 112 -12.31 -9.15 -30.69
C GLN A 112 -11.61 -8.23 -31.71
N ASP A 113 -11.02 -7.14 -31.20
CA ASP A 113 -10.29 -6.17 -32.01
C ASP A 113 -9.15 -6.87 -32.79
N THR A 114 -8.99 -6.46 -34.05
CA THR A 114 -7.91 -6.95 -34.93
C THR A 114 -6.77 -5.95 -35.07
N GLY A 115 -6.91 -4.76 -34.47
CA GLY A 115 -5.89 -3.73 -34.39
C GLY A 115 -4.74 -4.06 -33.43
N VAL A 116 -3.90 -3.05 -33.17
CA VAL A 116 -2.72 -3.21 -32.31
C VAL A 116 -3.08 -3.62 -30.88
N LEU A 117 -4.18 -3.10 -30.32
CA LEU A 117 -4.65 -3.46 -28.98
C LEU A 117 -5.07 -4.91 -28.90
N GLY A 118 -5.85 -5.40 -29.88
CA GLY A 118 -6.22 -6.81 -29.98
C GLY A 118 -5.03 -7.75 -30.13
N ARG A 119 -4.02 -7.38 -30.93
CA ARG A 119 -2.76 -8.14 -31.07
C ARG A 119 -1.99 -8.21 -29.75
N VAL A 120 -1.84 -7.08 -29.05
CA VAL A 120 -1.19 -7.02 -27.73
C VAL A 120 -1.98 -7.86 -26.72
N ALA A 121 -3.30 -7.73 -26.70
CA ALA A 121 -4.17 -8.46 -25.79
C ALA A 121 -4.05 -9.98 -25.97
N ALA A 122 -4.10 -10.46 -27.22
CA ALA A 122 -3.94 -11.88 -27.56
C ALA A 122 -2.58 -12.43 -27.11
N ARG A 123 -1.49 -11.67 -27.30
CA ARG A 123 -0.14 -12.05 -26.89
C ARG A 123 0.00 -12.09 -25.36
N LEU A 124 -0.62 -11.18 -24.62
CA LEU A 124 -0.64 -11.23 -23.16
C LEU A 124 -1.49 -12.39 -22.64
N ARG A 125 -2.64 -12.68 -23.26
CA ARG A 125 -3.49 -13.82 -22.88
C ARG A 125 -2.78 -15.15 -23.10
N ALA A 126 -1.85 -15.21 -24.07
CA ALA A 126 -1.02 -16.39 -24.31
C ALA A 126 -0.13 -16.78 -23.11
N TYR A 127 0.19 -15.84 -22.20
CA TYR A 127 0.90 -16.19 -20.96
C TYR A 127 0.07 -17.08 -20.04
N ALA A 128 -1.25 -16.89 -20.00
CA ALA A 128 -2.17 -17.64 -19.15
C ALA A 128 -3.51 -17.89 -19.89
N PRO A 129 -3.54 -18.78 -20.90
CA PRO A 129 -4.70 -18.93 -21.80
C PRO A 129 -5.97 -19.39 -21.11
N GLN A 130 -5.83 -20.12 -20.00
CA GLN A 130 -6.94 -20.73 -19.25
C GLN A 130 -7.28 -19.96 -17.97
N ALA A 131 -6.65 -18.80 -17.74
CA ALA A 131 -6.96 -17.96 -16.60
C ALA A 131 -8.20 -17.10 -16.92
N GLY A 132 -9.25 -17.19 -16.08
CA GLY A 132 -10.45 -16.36 -16.20
C GLY A 132 -10.24 -14.91 -15.73
N GLY A 133 -11.23 -14.03 -15.93
CA GLY A 133 -11.18 -12.63 -15.47
C GLY A 133 -10.25 -11.71 -16.28
N ASP A 134 -9.99 -10.53 -15.72
CA ASP A 134 -9.26 -9.41 -16.35
C ASP A 134 -7.91 -9.84 -16.94
N LEU A 135 -7.63 -9.43 -18.16
CA LEU A 135 -6.39 -9.79 -18.86
C LEU A 135 -5.14 -9.34 -18.09
N LEU A 136 -5.18 -8.12 -17.57
CA LEU A 136 -4.04 -7.45 -16.94
C LEU A 136 -4.48 -6.83 -15.61
N PRO A 137 -4.59 -7.61 -14.52
CA PRO A 137 -4.99 -7.09 -13.23
C PRO A 137 -4.04 -5.99 -12.77
N VAL A 138 -4.62 -4.88 -12.30
CA VAL A 138 -3.89 -3.73 -11.75
C VAL A 138 -4.06 -3.69 -10.24
N ALA A 139 -2.93 -3.66 -9.53
CA ALA A 139 -2.88 -3.61 -8.07
C ALA A 139 -2.16 -2.35 -7.58
N ARG A 140 -2.65 -1.80 -6.47
CA ARG A 140 -2.05 -0.64 -5.78
C ARG A 140 -1.61 -1.02 -4.37
N MET A 141 -0.31 -1.04 -4.12
CA MET A 141 0.31 -1.43 -2.86
C MET A 141 0.90 -0.22 -2.13
N ARG A 142 0.08 0.49 -1.35
CA ARG A 142 0.53 1.59 -0.48
C ARG A 142 -0.04 1.45 0.93
N GLY A 143 0.72 1.88 1.94
CA GLY A 143 0.19 2.05 3.29
C GLY A 143 -1.00 3.02 3.27
N GLY A 144 -2.12 2.66 3.89
CA GLY A 144 -3.35 3.46 3.85
C GLY A 144 -4.47 2.91 2.97
N ALA A 145 -4.13 2.19 1.90
CA ALA A 145 -5.12 1.65 0.96
C ALA A 145 -5.50 0.20 1.32
N THR A 146 -6.79 -0.11 1.30
CA THR A 146 -7.31 -1.48 1.40
C THR A 146 -7.14 -2.19 0.06
N TRP A 147 -6.01 -2.86 -0.13
CA TRP A 147 -5.77 -3.71 -1.29
C TRP A 147 -6.03 -5.20 -0.95
N SER A 148 -6.37 -5.98 -1.99
CA SER A 148 -6.61 -7.42 -1.85
C SER A 148 -5.30 -8.10 -1.50
N SER A 149 -5.23 -8.86 -0.42
CA SER A 149 -4.02 -9.64 -0.14
C SER A 149 -3.71 -10.60 -1.30
N ALA A 150 -4.74 -11.06 -2.03
CA ALA A 150 -4.61 -11.70 -3.34
C ALA A 150 -4.61 -10.65 -4.46
N TRP A 151 -3.55 -9.86 -4.53
CA TRP A 151 -3.37 -8.83 -5.55
C TRP A 151 -3.12 -9.42 -6.94
N LEU A 152 -2.64 -10.66 -6.98
CA LEU A 152 -2.60 -11.53 -8.14
C LEU A 152 -2.94 -12.95 -7.68
N ASP A 153 -3.90 -13.57 -8.36
CA ASP A 153 -4.47 -14.89 -8.04
C ASP A 153 -3.55 -16.04 -8.47
N ARG A 154 -2.80 -15.87 -9.56
CA ARG A 154 -1.95 -16.91 -10.14
C ARG A 154 -0.58 -16.40 -10.61
N PRO A 155 0.51 -17.18 -10.47
CA PRO A 155 1.86 -16.77 -10.86
C PRO A 155 2.14 -16.79 -12.37
N ASP A 156 1.30 -17.45 -13.18
CA ASP A 156 1.44 -17.50 -14.65
C ASP A 156 0.88 -16.26 -15.37
N ARG A 157 0.08 -15.45 -14.68
CA ARG A 157 -0.59 -14.28 -15.24
C ARG A 157 0.31 -13.06 -15.33
N PRO A 158 0.10 -12.22 -16.36
CA PRO A 158 0.67 -10.88 -16.35
C PRO A 158 -0.07 -9.97 -15.36
N GLY A 159 0.58 -8.90 -14.91
CA GLY A 159 -0.04 -7.93 -14.00
C GLY A 159 0.76 -6.63 -13.85
N ILE A 160 0.06 -5.54 -13.52
CA ILE A 160 0.69 -4.25 -13.20
C ILE A 160 0.51 -3.97 -11.71
N VAL A 161 1.60 -3.67 -11.03
CA VAL A 161 1.61 -3.35 -9.60
C VAL A 161 2.25 -1.99 -9.38
N LEU A 162 1.51 -1.08 -8.77
CA LEU A 162 1.99 0.25 -8.40
C LEU A 162 2.17 0.24 -6.90
N GLY A 163 3.38 0.48 -6.40
CA GLY A 163 3.64 0.33 -4.96
C GLY A 163 4.72 1.25 -4.41
N THR A 164 4.78 1.32 -3.08
CA THR A 164 5.87 2.03 -2.41
C THR A 164 7.10 1.14 -2.24
N VAL A 165 8.26 1.76 -2.01
CA VAL A 165 9.52 1.08 -1.64
C VAL A 165 9.26 0.05 -0.53
N ASP A 166 8.58 0.46 0.54
CA ASP A 166 8.22 -0.43 1.64
C ASP A 166 7.39 -1.62 1.21
N GLN A 167 6.32 -1.42 0.44
CA GLN A 167 5.36 -2.49 0.14
C GLN A 167 5.94 -3.50 -0.85
N VAL A 168 6.69 -3.06 -1.85
CA VAL A 168 7.29 -3.98 -2.83
C VAL A 168 8.59 -4.57 -2.29
N GLY A 169 9.47 -3.74 -1.70
CA GLY A 169 10.74 -4.19 -1.14
C GLY A 169 10.57 -5.18 0.01
N SER A 170 9.66 -4.92 0.95
CA SER A 170 9.42 -5.84 2.07
C SER A 170 8.93 -7.22 1.62
N ARG A 171 8.09 -7.27 0.58
CA ARG A 171 7.58 -8.52 -0.01
C ARG A 171 8.66 -9.33 -0.69
N LEU A 172 9.47 -8.65 -1.49
CA LEU A 172 10.59 -9.27 -2.19
C LEU A 172 11.57 -9.94 -1.22
N LEU A 173 11.77 -9.32 -0.05
CA LEU A 173 12.63 -9.82 1.02
C LEU A 173 11.88 -10.66 2.07
N PHE A 174 10.75 -11.30 1.72
CA PHE A 174 10.02 -12.25 2.59
C PHE A 174 9.51 -11.67 3.92
N ARG A 175 9.34 -10.35 4.02
CA ARG A 175 8.84 -9.64 5.21
C ARG A 175 7.75 -8.63 4.87
N GLY A 176 6.88 -9.01 3.91
CA GLY A 176 5.80 -8.15 3.42
C GLY A 176 5.02 -7.48 4.55
N TYR A 177 4.92 -6.16 4.51
CA TYR A 177 4.14 -5.43 5.51
C TYR A 177 2.63 -5.66 5.33
N GLY A 178 1.93 -5.87 6.45
CA GLY A 178 0.48 -6.07 6.46
C GLY A 178 0.00 -7.38 5.84
N VAL A 179 0.89 -8.37 5.68
CA VAL A 179 0.54 -9.74 5.27
C VAL A 179 0.90 -10.74 6.37
N SER A 180 0.12 -11.82 6.45
CA SER A 180 0.40 -12.91 7.37
C SER A 180 1.70 -13.62 6.99
N ASP A 181 2.36 -14.17 8.00
CA ASP A 181 3.57 -15.00 7.91
C ASP A 181 3.49 -16.08 6.82
N ARG A 182 2.32 -16.70 6.70
CA ARG A 182 2.04 -17.78 5.75
C ARG A 182 1.95 -17.29 4.31
N ARG A 183 1.65 -16.02 4.09
CA ARG A 183 1.50 -15.42 2.76
C ARG A 183 2.78 -14.78 2.24
N ARG A 184 3.71 -14.41 3.12
CA ARG A 184 5.04 -13.87 2.77
C ARG A 184 5.76 -14.63 1.64
N PRO A 185 5.78 -15.99 1.57
CA PRO A 185 6.42 -16.68 0.45
C PRO A 185 5.71 -16.47 -0.89
N ILE A 186 4.38 -16.38 -0.92
CA ILE A 186 3.63 -16.09 -2.15
C ILE A 186 4.02 -14.70 -2.66
N ASP A 187 4.00 -13.71 -1.78
CA ASP A 187 4.38 -12.34 -2.14
C ASP A 187 5.84 -12.25 -2.60
N ALA A 188 6.75 -12.94 -1.93
CA ALA A 188 8.16 -13.00 -2.33
C ALA A 188 8.33 -13.66 -3.70
N ALA A 189 7.63 -14.77 -3.97
CA ALA A 189 7.67 -15.43 -5.27
C ALA A 189 7.16 -14.53 -6.39
N LEU A 190 6.01 -13.89 -6.20
CA LEU A 190 5.38 -13.05 -7.21
C LEU A 190 6.16 -11.75 -7.47
N THR A 191 6.84 -11.20 -6.46
CA THR A 191 7.68 -9.99 -6.60
C THR A 191 9.11 -10.30 -7.08
N GLY A 192 9.67 -11.46 -6.73
CA GLY A 192 11.06 -11.84 -7.00
C GLY A 192 11.28 -12.68 -8.27
N THR A 193 10.22 -13.20 -8.90
CA THR A 193 10.34 -14.01 -10.12
C THR A 193 9.58 -13.38 -11.29
N ASP A 194 10.18 -13.41 -12.49
CA ASP A 194 9.55 -12.95 -13.74
C ASP A 194 8.90 -11.56 -13.63
N ALA A 195 9.66 -10.66 -13.02
CA ALA A 195 9.24 -9.32 -12.62
C ALA A 195 10.17 -8.24 -13.18
N LEU A 196 9.60 -7.16 -13.70
CA LEU A 196 10.28 -5.92 -14.03
C LEU A 196 10.01 -4.90 -12.92
N LEU A 197 11.04 -4.40 -12.28
CA LEU A 197 10.99 -3.38 -11.24
C LEU A 197 11.44 -2.04 -11.80
N LEU A 198 10.49 -1.18 -12.13
CA LEU A 198 10.71 0.20 -12.51
C LEU A 198 10.72 1.05 -11.24
N VAL A 199 11.88 1.58 -10.86
CA VAL A 199 12.03 2.41 -9.65
C VAL A 199 12.05 3.87 -10.05
N ASP A 200 10.94 4.57 -9.83
CA ASP A 200 10.82 6.00 -10.09
C ASP A 200 11.44 6.83 -8.97
N GLU A 201 12.05 7.94 -9.37
CA GLU A 201 12.92 8.77 -8.52
C GLU A 201 13.94 7.92 -7.74
N ALA A 202 14.64 7.04 -8.47
CA ALA A 202 15.60 6.07 -7.94
C ALA A 202 16.65 6.64 -6.96
N HIS A 203 16.95 7.95 -7.04
CA HIS A 203 17.83 8.66 -6.12
C HIS A 203 17.31 8.70 -4.67
N LEU A 204 16.00 8.50 -4.44
CA LEU A 204 15.41 8.36 -3.11
C LEU A 204 15.41 6.92 -2.60
N ALA A 205 15.50 5.93 -3.49
CA ALA A 205 15.40 4.49 -3.18
C ALA A 205 16.75 3.76 -3.30
N THR A 206 17.87 4.46 -3.11
CA THR A 206 19.22 3.89 -3.30
C THR A 206 19.51 2.73 -2.35
N ALA A 207 18.96 2.76 -1.14
CA ALA A 207 19.12 1.69 -0.16
C ALA A 207 18.45 0.38 -0.63
N LEU A 208 17.19 0.45 -1.07
CA LEU A 208 16.50 -0.68 -1.69
C LEU A 208 17.30 -1.23 -2.87
N LEU A 209 17.70 -0.38 -3.83
CA LEU A 209 18.43 -0.80 -5.02
C LEU A 209 19.74 -1.53 -4.68
N THR A 210 20.48 -1.02 -3.69
CA THR A 210 21.72 -1.63 -3.18
C THR A 210 21.44 -3.01 -2.56
N THR A 211 20.41 -3.10 -1.72
CA THR A 211 19.99 -4.36 -1.09
C THR A 211 19.55 -5.40 -2.12
N LEU A 212 18.73 -5.01 -3.09
CA LEU A 212 18.23 -5.94 -4.12
C LEU A 212 19.35 -6.45 -5.03
N THR A 213 20.28 -5.58 -5.40
CA THR A 213 21.49 -5.97 -6.14
C THR A 213 22.30 -6.99 -5.33
N ALA A 214 22.56 -6.69 -4.06
CA ALA A 214 23.28 -7.59 -3.16
C ALA A 214 22.55 -8.93 -2.97
N ALA A 215 21.22 -8.93 -2.96
CA ALA A 215 20.40 -10.12 -2.81
C ALA A 215 20.49 -11.02 -4.06
N HIS A 216 20.41 -10.42 -5.26
CA HIS A 216 20.54 -11.12 -6.54
C HIS A 216 21.94 -11.71 -6.77
N GLU A 217 22.99 -11.02 -6.30
CA GLU A 217 24.36 -11.56 -6.33
C GLU A 217 24.54 -12.81 -5.43
N ARG A 218 23.76 -12.90 -4.35
CA ARG A 218 23.89 -13.95 -3.33
C ARG A 218 23.02 -15.17 -3.59
N ASP A 219 21.94 -14.99 -4.34
CA ASP A 219 20.96 -16.05 -4.65
C ASP A 219 20.46 -15.88 -6.08
N ARG A 220 20.58 -16.95 -6.87
CA ARG A 220 20.13 -16.99 -8.26
C ARG A 220 18.88 -17.83 -8.36
N LEU A 221 17.96 -17.43 -9.22
CA LEU A 221 16.80 -18.24 -9.58
C LEU A 221 17.28 -19.47 -10.36
N GLN A 222 17.13 -20.67 -9.79
CA GLN A 222 17.56 -21.94 -10.41
C GLN A 222 16.40 -22.60 -11.18
N LEU A 223 15.48 -21.80 -11.71
CA LEU A 223 14.37 -22.23 -12.55
C LEU A 223 14.55 -21.65 -13.96
N PRO A 224 14.00 -22.28 -15.02
CA PRO A 224 14.10 -21.80 -16.40
C PRO A 224 13.15 -20.62 -16.66
N LEU A 225 13.14 -19.66 -15.75
CA LEU A 225 12.30 -18.47 -15.74
C LEU A 225 13.20 -17.24 -15.62
N PRO A 226 12.80 -16.10 -16.21
CA PRO A 226 13.53 -14.87 -16.01
C PRO A 226 13.47 -14.45 -14.54
N GLY A 227 14.60 -13.97 -14.02
CA GLY A 227 14.68 -13.36 -12.70
C GLY A 227 14.10 -11.95 -12.67
N LEU A 228 14.27 -11.28 -11.53
CA LEU A 228 14.00 -9.85 -11.38
C LEU A 228 14.88 -9.03 -12.33
N SER A 229 14.29 -8.08 -13.04
CA SER A 229 15.02 -7.04 -13.79
C SER A 229 14.69 -5.68 -13.18
N MET A 230 15.70 -4.83 -12.97
CA MET A 230 15.54 -3.53 -12.32
C MET A 230 15.91 -2.42 -13.29
N VAL A 231 15.09 -1.38 -13.37
CA VAL A 231 15.35 -0.19 -14.19
C VAL A 231 15.15 1.04 -13.32
N GLN A 232 16.18 1.88 -13.23
CA GLN A 232 16.11 3.13 -12.48
C GLN A 232 15.55 4.24 -13.37
N LEU A 233 14.58 5.01 -12.88
CA LEU A 233 14.06 6.20 -13.55
C LEU A 233 14.44 7.41 -12.69
N THR A 234 15.41 8.21 -13.15
CA THR A 234 15.79 9.45 -12.44
C THR A 234 16.41 10.43 -13.42
N ALA A 235 16.20 11.73 -13.17
CA ALA A 235 16.90 12.81 -13.89
C ALA A 235 18.27 13.15 -13.25
N THR A 236 18.50 12.61 -12.06
CA THR A 236 19.64 12.91 -11.19
C THR A 236 20.12 11.60 -10.58
N GLY A 237 20.99 10.88 -11.28
CA GLY A 237 21.44 9.55 -10.90
C GLY A 237 22.96 9.44 -10.85
N THR A 238 23.45 8.50 -10.03
CA THR A 238 24.83 8.02 -10.08
C THR A 238 25.13 7.41 -11.45
N ARG A 239 26.40 7.49 -11.90
CA ARG A 239 26.82 6.83 -13.14
C ARG A 239 26.56 5.32 -13.04
N VAL A 240 25.82 4.78 -14.01
CA VAL A 240 25.61 3.35 -14.20
C VAL A 240 26.31 2.87 -15.47
N ASP A 241 26.46 1.55 -15.63
CA ASP A 241 27.18 0.95 -16.76
C ASP A 241 26.40 1.07 -18.08
N ASN A 242 25.08 0.86 -18.07
CA ASN A 242 24.23 0.92 -19.27
C ASN A 242 23.10 1.96 -19.14
N PRO A 243 23.39 3.28 -19.20
CA PRO A 243 22.38 4.32 -19.16
C PRO A 243 21.74 4.54 -20.53
N PHE A 244 20.44 4.82 -20.53
CA PHE A 244 19.72 5.38 -21.66
C PHE A 244 19.56 6.89 -21.46
N THR A 245 20.04 7.68 -22.41
CA THR A 245 19.88 9.14 -22.46
C THR A 245 19.17 9.52 -23.75
N LEU A 246 18.25 10.48 -23.68
CA LEU A 246 17.55 10.98 -24.87
C LEU A 246 18.51 11.62 -25.89
N ASP A 247 18.27 11.38 -27.19
CA ASP A 247 18.93 12.12 -28.27
C ASP A 247 18.30 13.50 -28.46
N GLN A 248 19.05 14.56 -28.17
CA GLN A 248 18.57 15.94 -28.31
C GLN A 248 18.17 16.29 -29.75
N GLN A 249 18.84 15.73 -30.76
CA GLN A 249 18.56 16.09 -32.15
C GLN A 249 17.20 15.54 -32.60
N THR A 250 16.90 14.27 -32.30
CA THR A 250 15.59 13.67 -32.57
C THR A 250 14.46 14.39 -31.84
N HIS A 251 14.70 14.92 -30.64
CA HIS A 251 13.69 15.66 -29.88
C HIS A 251 13.41 17.07 -30.39
N ARG A 252 14.31 17.68 -31.17
CA ARG A 252 14.06 19.00 -31.77
C ARG A 252 12.94 18.98 -32.80
N ASP A 253 12.75 17.85 -33.47
CA ASP A 253 11.74 17.69 -34.51
C ASP A 253 10.33 17.47 -33.91
N ASP A 254 10.24 17.07 -32.64
CA ASP A 254 8.97 17.01 -31.90
C ASP A 254 8.70 18.34 -31.17
N VAL A 255 7.66 19.05 -31.62
CA VAL A 255 7.32 20.39 -31.13
C VAL A 255 7.00 20.41 -29.64
N GLU A 256 6.30 19.40 -29.11
CA GLU A 256 5.86 19.39 -27.71
C GLU A 256 7.01 18.93 -26.79
N ALA A 257 7.78 17.92 -27.21
CA ALA A 257 8.97 17.47 -26.48
C ALA A 257 10.01 18.59 -26.39
N TRP A 258 10.31 19.24 -27.52
CA TRP A 258 11.27 20.34 -27.58
C TRP A 258 10.81 21.53 -26.74
N ARG A 259 9.51 21.87 -26.79
CA ARG A 259 8.92 22.94 -25.97
C ARG A 259 9.12 22.68 -24.48
N ARG A 260 8.94 21.44 -24.02
CA ARG A 260 9.15 21.08 -22.61
C ARG A 260 10.63 21.07 -22.23
N LEU A 261 11.50 20.53 -23.09
CA LEU A 261 12.95 20.49 -22.88
C LEU A 261 13.58 21.89 -22.81
N THR A 262 13.07 22.83 -23.60
CA THR A 262 13.52 24.24 -23.67
C THR A 262 12.59 25.19 -22.93
N ALA A 263 11.74 24.67 -22.03
CA ALA A 263 10.80 25.50 -21.27
C ALA A 263 11.56 26.61 -20.54
N ALA A 264 11.37 27.85 -20.99
CA ALA A 264 12.14 29.01 -20.54
C ALA A 264 11.89 29.29 -19.06
N LYS A 265 12.95 29.17 -18.25
CA LYS A 265 12.94 29.35 -16.80
C LYS A 265 14.22 30.03 -16.38
N THR A 266 14.13 31.06 -15.55
CA THR A 266 15.29 31.76 -15.00
C THR A 266 15.33 31.66 -13.50
N LEU A 267 16.50 31.39 -12.94
CA LEU A 267 16.73 31.28 -11.50
C LEU A 267 17.53 32.47 -10.98
N THR A 268 17.09 33.03 -9.85
CA THR A 268 17.81 34.03 -9.07
C THR A 268 17.92 33.59 -7.61
N THR A 269 18.86 34.18 -6.88
CA THR A 269 19.16 33.85 -5.49
C THR A 269 18.91 35.05 -4.58
N LYS A 270 18.42 34.81 -3.36
CA LYS A 270 18.15 35.85 -2.35
C LYS A 270 18.55 35.35 -0.96
N SER A 271 19.52 36.00 -0.34
CA SER A 271 19.93 35.70 1.04
C SER A 271 19.10 36.48 2.05
N CYS A 272 18.79 35.88 3.19
CA CYS A 272 18.16 36.51 4.34
C CYS A 272 18.62 35.86 5.65
N THR A 273 18.14 36.37 6.79
CA THR A 273 18.36 35.74 8.10
C THR A 273 17.26 34.72 8.41
N THR A 274 17.52 33.75 9.27
CA THR A 274 16.53 32.78 9.77
C THR A 274 15.29 33.42 10.39
N LYS A 275 15.41 34.63 10.95
CA LYS A 275 14.28 35.39 11.52
C LYS A 275 13.41 36.02 10.44
N ASP A 276 14.00 36.40 9.32
CA ASP A 276 13.33 37.15 8.26
C ASP A 276 12.80 36.25 7.14
N VAL A 277 13.23 35.00 7.04
CA VAL A 277 12.93 34.11 5.90
C VAL A 277 11.44 33.96 5.61
N VAL A 278 10.56 33.83 6.62
CA VAL A 278 9.10 33.78 6.41
C VAL A 278 8.60 35.05 5.74
N ARG A 279 9.07 36.21 6.22
CA ARG A 279 8.73 37.52 5.64
C ARG A 279 9.27 37.66 4.23
N VAL A 280 10.49 37.21 3.97
CA VAL A 280 11.12 37.30 2.66
C VAL A 280 10.43 36.38 1.65
N LEU A 281 10.09 35.15 2.01
CA LEU A 281 9.31 34.23 1.18
C LEU A 281 7.95 34.84 0.84
N ALA A 282 7.19 35.31 1.84
CA ALA A 282 5.88 35.91 1.63
C ALA A 282 5.94 37.19 0.77
N ALA A 283 6.88 38.10 1.07
CA ALA A 283 7.03 39.35 0.31
C ALA A 283 7.44 39.09 -1.15
N THR A 284 8.39 38.17 -1.38
CA THR A 284 8.83 37.81 -2.74
C THR A 284 7.70 37.12 -3.51
N THR A 285 6.87 36.32 -2.85
CA THR A 285 5.68 35.70 -3.45
C THR A 285 4.68 36.75 -3.91
N VAL A 286 4.35 37.73 -3.05
CA VAL A 286 3.44 38.83 -3.41
C VAL A 286 4.02 39.68 -4.54
N GLU A 287 5.31 39.98 -4.52
CA GLU A 287 6.00 40.72 -5.58
C GLU A 287 5.86 40.03 -6.94
N GLN A 288 6.12 38.71 -7.01
CA GLN A 288 5.97 37.95 -8.25
C GLN A 288 4.51 37.82 -8.69
N LEU A 289 3.59 37.63 -7.74
CA LEU A 289 2.16 37.54 -8.03
C LEU A 289 1.62 38.85 -8.63
N VAL A 290 2.00 39.99 -8.05
CA VAL A 290 1.66 41.33 -8.57
C VAL A 290 2.21 41.50 -9.98
N ALA A 291 3.50 41.24 -10.18
CA ALA A 291 4.14 41.40 -11.48
C ALA A 291 3.48 40.54 -12.57
N LEU A 292 3.15 39.29 -12.26
CA LEU A 292 2.44 38.42 -13.20
C LEU A 292 1.01 38.90 -13.46
N THR A 293 0.29 39.33 -12.43
CA THR A 293 -1.10 39.81 -12.56
C THR A 293 -1.18 41.07 -13.41
N GLU A 294 -0.23 42.00 -13.24
CA GLU A 294 -0.14 43.23 -14.06
C GLU A 294 0.20 42.94 -15.53
N GLN A 295 0.96 41.87 -15.79
CA GLN A 295 1.36 41.44 -17.14
C GLN A 295 0.36 40.47 -17.78
N SER A 296 -0.65 40.01 -17.03
CA SER A 296 -1.59 39.00 -17.48
C SER A 296 -2.59 39.57 -18.49
N PRO A 297 -2.85 38.87 -19.61
CA PRO A 297 -4.04 39.13 -20.42
C PRO A 297 -5.34 38.94 -19.62
N PRO A 298 -6.47 39.51 -20.08
CA PRO A 298 -7.77 39.24 -19.47
C PRO A 298 -8.08 37.74 -19.43
N ASN A 299 -8.58 37.24 -18.29
CA ASN A 299 -8.90 35.83 -18.04
C ASN A 299 -7.68 34.88 -18.02
N VAL A 300 -6.50 35.40 -17.70
CA VAL A 300 -5.32 34.60 -17.37
C VAL A 300 -4.91 34.91 -15.94
N ALA A 301 -5.04 33.94 -15.04
CA ALA A 301 -4.58 34.06 -13.67
C ALA A 301 -3.21 33.43 -13.43
N ALA A 302 -2.41 34.18 -12.68
CA ALA A 302 -1.14 33.74 -12.16
C ALA A 302 -1.31 32.66 -11.09
N ALA A 303 -0.53 31.59 -11.21
CA ALA A 303 -0.28 30.61 -10.16
C ALA A 303 1.16 30.71 -9.67
N VAL A 304 1.33 30.95 -8.38
CA VAL A 304 2.65 31.03 -7.75
C VAL A 304 2.81 29.88 -6.77
N LEU A 305 3.90 29.12 -6.92
CA LEU A 305 4.26 28.01 -6.04
C LEU A 305 5.31 28.47 -5.04
N VAL A 306 5.08 28.21 -3.75
CA VAL A 306 6.03 28.47 -2.67
C VAL A 306 6.43 27.15 -2.03
N VAL A 307 7.72 26.80 -2.02
CA VAL A 307 8.21 25.53 -1.45
C VAL A 307 9.09 25.80 -0.24
N CYS A 308 8.66 25.27 0.91
CA CYS A 308 9.38 25.33 2.17
C CYS A 308 9.94 23.94 2.53
N ASN A 309 11.04 23.89 3.27
CA ASN A 309 11.69 22.64 3.67
C ASN A 309 11.05 22.01 4.91
N THR A 310 10.26 22.73 5.69
CA THR A 310 9.60 22.19 6.91
C THR A 310 8.13 22.58 6.97
N VAL A 311 7.32 21.74 7.62
CA VAL A 311 5.88 21.93 7.81
C VAL A 311 5.61 23.23 8.56
N ASP A 312 6.37 23.50 9.62
CA ASP A 312 6.23 24.73 10.40
C ASP A 312 6.50 25.98 9.58
N ARG A 313 7.54 25.94 8.72
CA ARG A 313 7.84 27.04 7.81
C ARG A 313 6.74 27.24 6.78
N ALA A 314 6.24 26.17 6.17
CA ALA A 314 5.14 26.22 5.21
C ALA A 314 3.88 26.83 5.84
N ARG A 315 3.52 26.42 7.06
CA ARG A 315 2.38 26.99 7.82
C ARG A 315 2.58 28.47 8.13
N ALA A 316 3.75 28.86 8.64
CA ALA A 316 4.05 30.26 8.95
C ALA A 316 3.98 31.16 7.70
N VAL A 317 4.46 30.68 6.56
CA VAL A 317 4.37 31.40 5.27
C VAL A 317 2.92 31.48 4.78
N HIS A 318 2.16 30.38 4.87
CA HIS A 318 0.74 30.35 4.50
C HIS A 318 -0.09 31.33 5.34
N ASP A 319 0.08 31.35 6.66
CA ASP A 319 -0.58 32.28 7.56
C ASP A 319 -0.23 33.74 7.25
N GLN A 320 1.05 34.01 6.93
CA GLN A 320 1.49 35.34 6.55
C GLN A 320 0.90 35.78 5.21
N LEU A 321 0.87 34.90 4.21
CA LEU A 321 0.27 35.17 2.90
C LEU A 321 -1.24 35.36 2.99
N GLY A 322 -1.94 34.56 3.80
CA GLY A 322 -3.37 34.71 4.05
C GLY A 322 -3.73 36.12 4.55
N LYS A 323 -2.87 36.73 5.39
CA LYS A 323 -3.04 38.12 5.86
C LYS A 323 -2.76 39.19 4.79
N LEU A 324 -1.88 38.89 3.84
CA LEU A 324 -1.46 39.84 2.79
C LEU A 324 -2.36 39.80 1.54
N LEU A 325 -2.97 38.65 1.27
CA LEU A 325 -3.78 38.38 0.08
C LEU A 325 -5.29 38.49 0.33
N ALA A 326 -5.73 38.43 1.59
CA ALA A 326 -7.16 38.53 1.94
C ALA A 326 -7.53 39.88 2.57
N GLY A 327 -8.74 40.36 2.26
CA GLY A 327 -9.35 41.56 2.84
C GLY A 327 -9.24 42.83 1.99
N SER A 328 -9.86 43.92 2.45
CA SER A 328 -9.99 45.18 1.70
C SER A 328 -8.69 46.00 1.60
N LYS A 329 -7.63 45.59 2.29
CA LYS A 329 -6.28 46.20 2.23
C LYS A 329 -5.26 45.32 1.51
N ALA A 330 -5.68 44.21 0.91
CA ALA A 330 -4.79 43.32 0.17
C ALA A 330 -4.22 44.04 -1.05
N VAL A 331 -2.92 43.84 -1.32
CA VAL A 331 -2.25 44.42 -2.50
C VAL A 331 -2.78 43.77 -3.77
N VAL A 332 -3.02 42.45 -3.72
CA VAL A 332 -3.68 41.64 -4.75
C VAL A 332 -4.54 40.60 -4.04
N GLN A 333 -5.76 40.40 -4.53
CA GLN A 333 -6.62 39.32 -4.03
C GLN A 333 -6.26 38.01 -4.72
N ALA A 334 -5.97 36.98 -3.94
CA ALA A 334 -5.65 35.66 -4.44
C ALA A 334 -6.03 34.57 -3.44
N ASP A 335 -6.37 33.39 -3.96
CA ASP A 335 -6.54 32.19 -3.15
C ASP A 335 -5.17 31.73 -2.63
N CYS A 336 -5.11 31.22 -1.39
CA CYS A 336 -3.87 30.72 -0.79
C CYS A 336 -4.11 29.35 -0.16
N ASP A 337 -3.63 28.30 -0.81
CA ASP A 337 -3.75 26.90 -0.37
C ASP A 337 -2.44 26.39 0.26
N LEU A 338 -2.53 25.33 1.07
CA LEU A 338 -1.40 24.67 1.72
C LEU A 338 -1.39 23.17 1.41
N LEU A 339 -0.23 22.62 1.00
CA LEU A 339 -0.04 21.19 0.72
C LEU A 339 1.15 20.61 1.50
N ILE A 340 0.84 19.79 2.51
CA ILE A 340 1.83 19.11 3.37
C ILE A 340 1.62 17.58 3.39
N GLY A 341 2.68 16.80 3.63
CA GLY A 341 2.62 15.35 3.50
C GLY A 341 1.89 14.65 4.64
N ARG A 342 1.97 15.21 5.85
CA ARG A 342 1.48 14.64 7.12
C ARG A 342 -0.03 14.87 7.32
N SER A 343 -0.86 14.34 6.42
CA SER A 343 -2.33 14.43 6.45
C SER A 343 -3.01 13.06 6.41
N ARG A 344 -4.27 12.96 6.84
CA ARG A 344 -5.02 11.70 6.80
C ARG A 344 -5.34 11.33 5.34
N PRO A 345 -5.15 10.08 4.91
CA PRO A 345 -5.51 9.65 3.55
C PRO A 345 -6.95 9.99 3.16
N ILE A 346 -7.89 9.97 4.10
CA ILE A 346 -9.30 10.28 3.86
C ILE A 346 -9.58 11.77 3.57
N ASP A 347 -8.75 12.69 4.06
CA ASP A 347 -8.94 14.13 3.87
C ASP A 347 -8.28 14.65 2.59
N ARG A 348 -7.31 13.91 2.04
CA ARG A 348 -6.49 14.35 0.89
C ARG A 348 -7.26 14.57 -0.41
N PRO A 349 -8.22 13.73 -0.83
CA PRO A 349 -8.82 13.84 -2.17
C PRO A 349 -9.42 15.23 -2.44
N SER A 350 -10.23 15.75 -1.53
CA SER A 350 -10.89 17.05 -1.72
C SER A 350 -9.90 18.21 -1.84
N LEU A 351 -8.86 18.25 -1.00
CA LEU A 351 -7.81 19.26 -1.06
C LEU A 351 -6.99 19.14 -2.36
N HIS A 352 -6.70 17.91 -2.78
CA HIS A 352 -5.93 17.63 -3.98
C HIS A 352 -6.69 18.07 -5.24
N ASP A 353 -8.00 17.81 -5.33
CA ASP A 353 -8.83 18.22 -6.45
C ASP A 353 -8.88 19.75 -6.60
N ASP A 354 -9.02 20.48 -5.48
CA ASP A 354 -8.99 21.95 -5.48
C ASP A 354 -7.64 22.50 -5.95
N ILE A 355 -6.53 21.91 -5.48
CA ILE A 355 -5.18 22.28 -5.90
C ILE A 355 -4.98 21.98 -7.39
N LEU A 356 -5.33 20.79 -7.88
CA LEU A 356 -5.20 20.43 -9.29
C LEU A 356 -6.04 21.33 -10.19
N ALA A 357 -7.21 21.77 -9.74
CA ALA A 357 -8.03 22.68 -10.50
C ALA A 357 -7.41 24.09 -10.66
N ARG A 358 -6.54 24.52 -9.72
CA ARG A 358 -5.83 25.82 -9.75
C ARG A 358 -4.39 25.75 -10.27
N PHE A 359 -3.71 24.62 -10.09
CA PHE A 359 -2.27 24.44 -10.35
C PHE A 359 -1.95 23.24 -11.24
N GLY A 360 -2.90 22.36 -11.54
CA GLY A 360 -2.65 21.20 -12.38
C GLY A 360 -2.33 21.56 -13.83
N VAL A 361 -1.69 20.66 -14.57
CA VAL A 361 -1.39 20.84 -16.01
C VAL A 361 -2.62 21.11 -16.89
N ALA A 362 -3.81 20.71 -16.44
CA ALA A 362 -5.09 20.95 -17.11
C ALA A 362 -5.89 22.12 -16.48
N ARG A 363 -5.25 22.96 -15.66
CA ARG A 363 -5.91 24.07 -14.97
C ARG A 363 -6.59 25.03 -15.96
N LYS A 364 -7.75 25.55 -15.57
CA LYS A 364 -8.39 26.65 -16.30
C LYS A 364 -7.75 27.96 -15.85
N THR A 365 -7.32 28.78 -16.79
CA THR A 365 -6.64 30.05 -16.52
C THR A 365 -7.61 31.18 -16.17
N ASP A 366 -8.92 30.96 -16.28
CA ASP A 366 -9.98 31.94 -16.02
C ASP A 366 -10.38 32.06 -14.53
N ARG A 367 -9.79 31.24 -13.66
CA ARG A 367 -9.92 31.38 -12.20
C ARG A 367 -9.20 32.63 -11.71
N GLY A 368 -9.43 33.06 -10.47
CA GLY A 368 -8.65 34.15 -9.87
C GLY A 368 -7.18 33.75 -9.63
N PRO A 369 -6.27 34.72 -9.39
CA PRO A 369 -4.88 34.43 -9.03
C PRO A 369 -4.79 33.53 -7.80
N ALA A 370 -3.79 32.65 -7.77
CA ALA A 370 -3.65 31.66 -6.70
C ALA A 370 -2.20 31.47 -6.26
N VAL A 371 -2.03 31.17 -4.97
CA VAL A 371 -0.76 30.81 -4.34
C VAL A 371 -0.90 29.45 -3.69
N LEU A 372 0.06 28.57 -3.95
CA LEU A 372 0.17 27.28 -3.26
C LEU A 372 1.44 27.30 -2.43
N VAL A 373 1.30 27.18 -1.11
CA VAL A 373 2.43 26.92 -0.22
C VAL A 373 2.53 25.41 -0.02
N ALA A 374 3.71 24.84 -0.19
CA ALA A 374 3.92 23.41 -0.07
C ALA A 374 5.26 23.08 0.61
N THR A 375 5.33 21.87 1.15
CA THR A 375 6.59 21.26 1.57
C THR A 375 7.18 20.43 0.42
N GLN A 376 8.02 19.43 0.71
CA GLN A 376 8.58 18.53 -0.30
C GLN A 376 7.52 17.70 -1.04
N THR A 377 6.26 17.73 -0.63
CA THR A 377 5.13 17.04 -1.31
C THR A 377 5.07 17.30 -2.82
N VAL A 378 5.49 18.48 -3.27
CA VAL A 378 5.46 18.85 -4.70
C VAL A 378 6.68 18.37 -5.49
N GLU A 379 7.75 17.93 -4.82
CA GLU A 379 8.95 17.40 -5.48
C GLU A 379 8.63 16.13 -6.28
N VAL A 380 7.67 15.33 -5.82
CA VAL A 380 7.37 14.01 -6.40
C VAL A 380 5.86 13.81 -6.51
N GLY A 381 5.38 13.45 -7.70
CA GLY A 381 4.04 12.86 -7.88
C GLY A 381 2.83 13.76 -8.02
N VAL A 382 2.99 15.09 -7.97
CA VAL A 382 1.89 16.00 -8.25
C VAL A 382 2.17 16.73 -9.56
N ASN A 383 1.26 16.59 -10.53
CA ASN A 383 1.39 17.14 -11.88
C ASN A 383 0.99 18.62 -11.93
N LEU A 384 1.80 19.45 -11.24
CA LEU A 384 1.60 20.89 -11.13
C LEU A 384 2.34 21.66 -12.23
N ASP A 385 1.76 22.78 -12.67
CA ASP A 385 2.34 23.77 -13.57
C ASP A 385 2.11 25.19 -13.05
N ALA A 386 3.13 25.72 -12.37
CA ALA A 386 3.16 27.08 -11.83
C ALA A 386 3.84 28.08 -12.78
N ASP A 387 3.52 29.36 -12.63
CA ASP A 387 4.06 30.46 -13.44
C ASP A 387 5.27 31.13 -12.78
N ALA A 388 5.36 31.08 -11.45
CA ALA A 388 6.53 31.45 -10.67
C ALA A 388 6.77 30.46 -9.52
N LEU A 389 8.03 30.30 -9.14
CA LEU A 389 8.48 29.44 -8.04
C LEU A 389 9.29 30.26 -7.05
N ILE A 390 8.87 30.28 -5.79
CA ILE A 390 9.65 30.79 -4.67
C ILE A 390 9.98 29.59 -3.80
N THR A 391 11.26 29.31 -3.58
CA THR A 391 11.67 28.10 -2.85
C THR A 391 12.76 28.42 -1.86
N GLU A 392 12.74 27.78 -0.69
CA GLU A 392 13.93 27.71 0.16
C GLU A 392 15.07 26.98 -0.57
N SER A 393 16.31 27.30 -0.23
CA SER A 393 17.49 26.54 -0.67
C SER A 393 17.37 25.07 -0.25
N ALA A 394 17.75 24.15 -1.13
CA ALA A 394 17.73 22.70 -0.93
C ALA A 394 18.94 22.08 -1.63
N SER A 395 19.09 20.74 -1.57
CA SER A 395 20.03 20.02 -2.46
C SER A 395 19.68 20.26 -3.93
N TRP A 396 20.66 20.11 -4.83
CA TRP A 396 20.44 20.31 -6.26
C TRP A 396 19.35 19.40 -6.83
N ASP A 397 19.31 18.14 -6.41
CA ASP A 397 18.29 17.17 -6.84
C ASP A 397 16.87 17.66 -6.51
N ALA A 398 16.67 18.13 -5.27
CA ALA A 398 15.41 18.67 -4.81
C ALA A 398 15.02 19.94 -5.60
N LEU A 399 15.98 20.83 -5.87
CA LEU A 399 15.73 22.04 -6.66
C LEU A 399 15.32 21.71 -8.10
N VAL A 400 15.99 20.76 -8.77
CA VAL A 400 15.63 20.30 -10.12
C VAL A 400 14.19 19.77 -10.14
N GLN A 401 13.80 19.02 -9.12
CA GLN A 401 12.42 18.50 -8.98
C GLN A 401 11.38 19.62 -8.79
N ARG A 402 11.69 20.61 -7.95
CA ARG A 402 10.83 21.81 -7.75
C ARG A 402 10.72 22.64 -9.03
N LEU A 403 11.83 22.86 -9.73
CA LEU A 403 11.87 23.52 -11.05
C LEU A 403 11.08 22.76 -12.11
N GLY A 404 10.95 21.44 -11.98
CA GLY A 404 10.09 20.60 -12.81
C GLY A 404 8.58 20.91 -12.68
N ARG A 405 8.17 21.73 -11.70
CA ARG A 405 6.80 22.23 -11.51
C ARG A 405 6.60 23.67 -11.98
N LEU A 406 7.68 24.38 -12.30
CA LEU A 406 7.66 25.71 -12.90
C LEU A 406 7.60 25.58 -14.42
N ASN A 407 6.64 26.22 -15.09
CA ASN A 407 6.48 26.21 -16.54
C ASN A 407 6.69 24.80 -17.14
N ARG A 408 6.02 23.81 -16.56
CA ARG A 408 6.20 22.38 -16.82
C ARG A 408 5.89 22.01 -18.27
N LEU A 409 4.87 22.65 -18.85
CA LEU A 409 4.45 22.43 -20.24
C LEU A 409 5.17 23.34 -21.25
N GLY A 410 6.03 24.25 -20.79
CA GLY A 410 6.68 25.25 -21.65
C GLY A 410 5.73 26.28 -22.26
N ARG A 411 4.51 26.43 -21.71
CA ARG A 411 3.45 27.35 -22.20
C ARG A 411 3.39 28.70 -21.47
N PHE A 412 4.44 29.05 -20.71
CA PHE A 412 4.47 30.33 -20.00
C PHE A 412 4.31 31.54 -20.94
N ARG A 413 4.96 31.55 -22.11
CA ARG A 413 4.84 32.66 -23.07
C ARG A 413 3.45 32.76 -23.72
N ASP A 414 2.70 31.66 -23.76
CA ASP A 414 1.30 31.67 -24.22
C ASP A 414 0.41 32.40 -23.19
N ARG A 415 0.74 32.27 -21.90
CA ARG A 415 0.03 32.90 -20.78
C ARG A 415 0.48 34.35 -20.51
N PHE A 416 1.78 34.62 -20.61
CA PHE A 416 2.41 35.91 -20.32
C PHE A 416 3.31 36.36 -21.48
N PRO A 417 2.74 36.87 -22.60
CA PRO A 417 3.51 37.21 -23.80
C PRO A 417 4.54 38.33 -23.60
N ALA A 418 4.34 39.19 -22.59
CA ALA A 418 5.24 40.30 -22.25
C ALA A 418 6.48 39.85 -21.45
N ALA A 419 6.48 38.61 -20.93
CA ALA A 419 7.57 38.07 -20.14
C ALA A 419 8.39 37.04 -20.95
N ASN A 420 9.71 37.06 -20.77
CA ASN A 420 10.62 36.19 -21.53
C ASN A 420 10.67 34.76 -20.99
N ALA A 421 10.61 34.59 -19.67
CA ALA A 421 10.75 33.31 -18.99
C ALA A 421 10.01 33.30 -17.66
N ALA A 422 9.66 32.10 -17.20
CA ALA A 422 9.12 31.91 -15.86
C ALA A 422 10.22 32.10 -14.81
N VAL A 423 9.88 32.65 -13.64
CA VAL A 423 10.87 33.04 -12.63
C VAL A 423 10.91 32.05 -11.47
N ALA A 424 12.12 31.61 -11.12
CA ALA A 424 12.43 30.92 -9.88
C ALA A 424 13.30 31.80 -8.96
N VAL A 425 12.94 31.88 -7.68
CA VAL A 425 13.73 32.57 -6.66
C VAL A 425 14.08 31.59 -5.54
N VAL A 426 15.38 31.34 -5.35
CA VAL A 426 15.90 30.52 -4.25
C VAL A 426 16.25 31.42 -3.07
N VAL A 427 15.60 31.18 -1.93
CA VAL A 427 15.80 31.93 -0.69
C VAL A 427 16.65 31.12 0.29
N HIS A 428 17.75 31.70 0.76
CA HIS A 428 18.65 31.06 1.71
C HIS A 428 18.71 31.84 3.02
N ASP A 429 18.58 31.14 4.14
CA ASP A 429 18.42 31.73 5.47
C ASP A 429 19.71 31.84 6.29
N GLY A 430 20.83 31.35 5.75
CA GLY A 430 22.15 31.42 6.34
C GLY A 430 22.38 30.47 7.53
N GLN A 431 21.42 29.61 7.87
CA GLN A 431 21.59 28.62 8.95
C GLN A 431 22.49 27.48 8.48
N LYS A 432 23.73 27.36 8.97
CA LYS A 432 24.59 26.22 8.61
C LYS A 432 23.95 24.87 8.96
N ASP A 433 24.14 23.88 8.08
CA ASP A 433 23.69 22.50 8.28
C ASP A 433 22.21 22.41 8.67
N ALA A 434 21.39 23.23 8.03
CA ALA A 434 19.97 23.30 8.35
C ALA A 434 19.26 21.96 8.13
N PRO A 435 18.10 21.75 8.79
CA PRO A 435 17.36 20.50 8.70
C PRO A 435 17.06 20.05 7.27
N VAL A 436 16.80 18.76 7.09
CA VAL A 436 16.41 18.08 5.84
C VAL A 436 17.55 17.81 4.86
N TYR A 437 18.25 18.85 4.40
CA TYR A 437 19.26 18.73 3.35
C TYR A 437 20.69 18.93 3.83
N GLY A 438 20.89 19.44 5.05
CA GLY A 438 22.21 19.57 5.69
C GLY A 438 23.24 20.28 4.79
N VAL A 439 24.45 19.74 4.78
CA VAL A 439 25.60 20.25 3.99
C VAL A 439 25.25 20.42 2.50
N ALA A 440 24.49 19.49 1.91
CA ALA A 440 24.19 19.55 0.48
C ALA A 440 23.43 20.82 0.09
N ARG A 441 22.62 21.35 1.01
CA ARG A 441 21.93 22.64 0.84
C ARG A 441 22.90 23.81 0.72
N ASP A 442 23.91 23.83 1.58
CA ASP A 442 24.86 24.93 1.74
C ASP A 442 25.88 24.92 0.57
N GLU A 443 26.30 23.73 0.15
CA GLU A 443 27.11 23.53 -1.06
C GLU A 443 26.35 23.94 -2.32
N THR A 444 25.08 23.52 -2.44
CA THR A 444 24.21 23.93 -3.55
C THR A 444 24.04 25.45 -3.60
N TRP A 445 23.80 26.09 -2.44
CA TRP A 445 23.68 27.54 -2.36
C TRP A 445 24.94 28.27 -2.81
N THR A 446 26.11 27.79 -2.37
CA THR A 446 27.41 28.36 -2.73
C THR A 446 27.62 28.29 -4.25
N ALA A 447 27.44 27.10 -4.84
CA ALA A 447 27.61 26.89 -6.26
C ALA A 447 26.59 27.67 -7.12
N LEU A 448 25.33 27.80 -6.66
CA LEU A 448 24.32 28.62 -7.34
C LEU A 448 24.64 30.13 -7.27
N THR A 449 25.16 30.61 -6.15
CA THR A 449 25.52 32.03 -6.00
C THR A 449 26.70 32.39 -6.91
N GLU A 450 27.68 31.49 -7.04
CA GLU A 450 28.78 31.63 -8.00
C GLU A 450 28.27 31.59 -9.45
N ALA A 451 27.44 30.60 -9.79
CA ALA A 451 26.88 30.46 -11.13
C ALA A 451 26.00 31.65 -11.55
N THR A 452 25.22 32.21 -10.61
CA THR A 452 24.39 33.39 -10.88
C THR A 452 25.21 34.66 -11.00
N SER A 453 26.25 34.83 -10.17
CA SER A 453 27.06 36.07 -10.14
C SER A 453 26.21 37.35 -10.08
N GLY A 454 25.03 37.28 -9.43
CA GLY A 454 24.06 38.38 -9.32
C GLY A 454 23.12 38.58 -10.52
N ALA A 455 23.20 37.74 -11.56
CA ALA A 455 22.31 37.75 -12.72
C ALA A 455 21.43 36.47 -12.77
N PRO A 456 20.23 36.53 -13.40
CA PRO A 456 19.42 35.34 -13.63
C PRO A 456 20.12 34.33 -14.53
N ILE A 457 20.08 33.04 -14.18
CA ILE A 457 20.62 31.94 -15.00
C ILE A 457 19.49 31.11 -15.60
N ASP A 458 19.73 30.51 -16.76
CA ASP A 458 18.77 29.59 -17.38
C ASP A 458 18.77 28.24 -16.65
N VAL A 459 17.58 27.80 -16.27
CA VAL A 459 17.31 26.52 -15.60
C VAL A 459 16.19 25.75 -16.31
N SER A 460 16.10 25.91 -17.63
CA SER A 460 15.33 24.98 -18.47
C SER A 460 15.79 23.53 -18.24
N PRO A 461 14.94 22.52 -18.50
CA PRO A 461 15.33 21.12 -18.29
C PRO A 461 16.64 20.70 -18.97
N LEU A 462 16.94 21.23 -20.16
CA LEU A 462 18.24 21.03 -20.82
C LEU A 462 19.37 21.74 -20.08
N SER A 463 19.20 23.02 -19.74
CA SER A 463 20.22 23.81 -19.04
C SER A 463 20.55 23.25 -17.66
N CYS A 464 19.57 22.65 -16.95
CA CYS A 464 19.83 21.93 -15.70
C CYS A 464 20.78 20.73 -15.88
N ARG A 465 20.72 20.04 -17.03
CA ARG A 465 21.67 18.94 -17.34
C ARG A 465 23.06 19.50 -17.60
N ASP A 466 23.17 20.58 -18.36
CA ASP A 466 24.45 21.25 -18.63
C ASP A 466 25.09 21.80 -17.34
N LEU A 467 24.27 22.36 -16.44
CA LEU A 467 24.72 22.82 -15.12
C LEU A 467 25.23 21.66 -14.26
N ARG A 468 24.53 20.51 -14.25
CA ARG A 468 24.98 19.28 -13.57
C ARG A 468 26.31 18.79 -14.12
N ASP A 469 26.54 18.87 -15.42
CA ASP A 469 27.79 18.39 -16.01
C ASP A 469 28.93 19.44 -15.92
N GLY A 470 28.62 20.66 -15.44
CA GLY A 470 29.55 21.77 -15.24
C GLY A 470 29.61 22.28 -13.79
N PRO A 471 29.17 23.53 -13.52
CA PRO A 471 29.36 24.19 -12.21
C PRO A 471 28.64 23.50 -11.03
N LEU A 472 27.61 22.69 -11.29
CA LEU A 472 26.88 21.91 -10.28
C LEU A 472 27.21 20.41 -10.35
N GLY A 473 28.35 20.04 -10.93
CA GLY A 473 28.80 18.63 -11.00
C GLY A 473 29.50 18.11 -9.75
N ASN A 474 29.65 18.93 -8.71
CA ASN A 474 30.22 18.50 -7.45
C ASN A 474 29.26 17.53 -6.73
N PRO A 475 29.63 16.28 -6.39
CA PRO A 475 28.75 15.35 -5.70
C PRO A 475 28.21 15.86 -4.35
N GLU A 476 28.88 16.82 -3.71
CA GLU A 476 28.45 17.39 -2.43
C GLU A 476 27.18 18.26 -2.53
N VAL A 477 26.77 18.71 -3.73
CA VAL A 477 25.48 19.44 -3.92
C VAL A 477 24.27 18.50 -3.90
N HIS A 478 24.52 17.20 -4.00
CA HIS A 478 23.51 16.15 -3.98
C HIS A 478 23.32 15.60 -2.58
N ARG A 479 22.12 15.08 -2.29
CA ARG A 479 21.90 14.39 -1.01
C ARG A 479 22.77 13.14 -0.98
N LYS A 480 23.61 12.99 0.05
CA LYS A 480 24.43 11.78 0.20
C LYS A 480 23.53 10.55 0.38
N PRO A 481 23.79 9.45 -0.34
CA PRO A 481 23.10 8.19 -0.08
C PRO A 481 23.35 7.76 1.36
N THR A 482 22.28 7.34 2.01
CA THR A 482 22.35 6.76 3.35
C THR A 482 23.22 5.50 3.33
N ALA A 483 24.02 5.28 4.38
CA ALA A 483 24.75 4.02 4.53
C ALA A 483 23.77 2.84 4.64
N VAL A 484 24.01 1.77 3.89
CA VAL A 484 23.14 0.56 3.85
C VAL A 484 23.86 -0.58 4.56
N PRO A 485 23.17 -1.40 5.38
CA PRO A 485 23.78 -2.58 5.97
C PRO A 485 24.24 -3.55 4.88
N VAL A 486 25.37 -4.21 5.11
CA VAL A 486 25.82 -5.28 4.23
C VAL A 486 24.88 -6.46 4.36
N LEU A 487 24.19 -6.81 3.27
CA LEU A 487 23.35 -8.00 3.23
C LEU A 487 24.23 -9.26 3.34
N LEU A 488 23.97 -10.12 4.33
CA LEU A 488 24.66 -11.39 4.51
C LEU A 488 23.75 -12.56 4.13
N ARG A 489 24.34 -13.69 3.73
CA ARG A 489 23.56 -14.92 3.43
C ARG A 489 22.67 -15.36 4.61
N PRO A 490 23.16 -15.36 5.88
CA PRO A 490 22.31 -15.69 7.03
C PRO A 490 21.13 -14.74 7.23
N THR A 491 21.27 -13.47 6.86
CA THR A 491 20.16 -12.50 6.91
C THR A 491 19.06 -12.89 5.92
N LEU A 492 19.45 -13.23 4.68
CA LEU A 492 18.52 -13.76 3.69
C LEU A 492 17.89 -15.08 4.16
N ASP A 493 18.67 -15.98 4.74
CA ASP A 493 18.16 -17.26 5.28
C ASP A 493 17.12 -17.02 6.38
N ALA A 494 17.38 -16.10 7.32
CA ALA A 494 16.41 -15.73 8.35
C ALA A 494 15.11 -15.19 7.74
N TRP A 495 15.20 -14.34 6.72
CA TRP A 495 14.01 -13.82 6.04
C TRP A 495 13.23 -14.89 5.28
N THR A 496 13.88 -15.88 4.67
CA THR A 496 13.15 -16.99 4.03
C THR A 496 12.33 -17.82 5.01
N GLN A 497 12.68 -17.83 6.30
CA GLN A 497 11.88 -18.44 7.35
C GLN A 497 10.68 -17.54 7.65
N THR A 498 9.54 -17.91 7.09
CA THR A 498 8.33 -17.06 7.15
C THR A 498 7.33 -17.54 8.17
N ALA A 499 7.23 -18.86 8.41
CA ALA A 499 6.32 -19.42 9.39
C ALA A 499 6.91 -20.72 9.98
N PRO A 500 7.35 -20.71 11.26
CA PRO A 500 7.39 -19.54 12.14
C PRO A 500 8.49 -18.54 11.72
N VAL A 501 8.28 -17.27 12.05
CA VAL A 501 9.33 -16.24 11.97
C VAL A 501 10.41 -16.55 13.04
N PRO A 502 11.70 -16.41 12.73
CA PRO A 502 12.77 -16.60 13.71
C PRO A 502 12.62 -15.68 14.92
N LEU A 503 13.02 -16.15 16.11
CA LEU A 503 13.02 -15.34 17.34
C LEU A 503 13.90 -14.09 17.20
N LEU A 504 15.04 -14.23 16.53
CA LEU A 504 15.93 -13.14 16.15
C LEU A 504 15.69 -12.82 14.66
N ASP A 505 14.62 -12.08 14.39
CA ASP A 505 14.29 -11.63 13.03
C ASP A 505 15.07 -10.35 12.71
N PRO A 506 15.98 -10.36 11.71
CA PRO A 506 16.71 -9.15 11.33
C PRO A 506 15.74 -8.08 10.83
N PRO A 507 15.84 -6.82 11.31
CA PRO A 507 14.97 -5.74 10.84
C PRO A 507 15.21 -5.48 9.35
N ILE A 508 14.13 -5.27 8.60
CA ILE A 508 14.19 -5.06 7.16
C ILE A 508 14.31 -3.57 6.81
N GLU A 509 13.84 -2.69 7.69
CA GLU A 509 13.78 -1.24 7.50
C GLU A 509 15.14 -0.65 7.07
N PRO A 510 16.27 -0.99 7.72
CA PRO A 510 17.58 -0.45 7.32
C PRO A 510 18.03 -0.88 5.93
N PHE A 511 17.50 -1.98 5.40
CA PHE A 511 17.80 -2.47 4.05
C PHE A 511 16.92 -1.83 2.98
N LEU A 512 15.76 -1.29 3.36
CA LEU A 512 14.87 -0.55 2.47
C LEU A 512 15.30 0.93 2.38
N HIS A 513 15.75 1.48 3.51
CA HIS A 513 15.89 2.93 3.72
C HIS A 513 17.30 3.40 4.13
N GLY A 514 18.15 2.50 4.64
CA GLY A 514 19.50 2.80 5.14
C GLY A 514 19.53 3.13 6.65
N PHE A 515 20.72 3.40 7.21
CA PHE A 515 20.92 3.69 8.64
C PHE A 515 20.42 5.08 9.10
N ASP A 516 20.42 6.09 8.22
CA ASP A 516 20.08 7.49 8.54
C ASP A 516 18.58 7.80 8.42
N THR A 517 17.74 6.80 8.15
CA THR A 517 16.28 6.98 8.25
C THR A 517 15.85 6.87 9.70
N GLY A 518 15.32 7.99 10.21
CA GLY A 518 15.07 8.20 11.63
C GLY A 518 14.15 7.16 12.27
N THR A 519 14.00 7.27 13.59
CA THR A 519 13.08 6.44 14.38
C THR A 519 11.71 6.29 13.71
N ALA A 520 11.23 5.04 13.61
CA ALA A 520 9.98 4.71 12.96
C ALA A 520 8.83 5.62 13.45
N PRO A 521 8.03 6.21 12.53
CA PRO A 521 7.02 7.18 12.89
C PRO A 521 5.93 6.53 13.77
N VAL A 522 5.35 7.33 14.65
CA VAL A 522 4.17 6.96 15.43
C VAL A 522 2.94 7.16 14.56
N GLN A 523 2.06 6.16 14.53
CA GLN A 523 0.77 6.21 13.88
C GLN A 523 -0.26 6.83 14.82
N VAL A 524 -0.68 8.06 14.52
CA VAL A 524 -1.66 8.81 15.32
C VAL A 524 -3.03 8.73 14.66
N LEU A 525 -4.06 8.44 15.44
CA LEU A 525 -5.44 8.47 14.99
C LEU A 525 -6.35 9.14 16.03
N TRP A 526 -7.45 9.72 15.59
CA TRP A 526 -8.36 10.49 16.45
C TRP A 526 -9.72 9.82 16.55
N ARG A 527 -10.24 9.63 17.76
CA ARG A 527 -11.57 9.05 18.01
C ARG A 527 -12.36 9.87 19.00
N LYS A 528 -13.65 10.06 18.70
CA LYS A 528 -14.61 10.69 19.61
C LYS A 528 -15.20 9.65 20.57
N GLY A 529 -15.55 10.08 21.78
CA GLY A 529 -16.15 9.21 22.81
C GLY A 529 -15.12 8.43 23.61
N LEU A 530 -13.89 8.96 23.73
CA LEU A 530 -12.87 8.45 24.65
C LEU A 530 -12.86 9.17 26.00
N ILE A 531 -13.62 10.26 26.09
CA ILE A 531 -13.74 11.12 27.26
C ILE A 531 -15.21 11.10 27.71
N SER A 532 -15.45 11.07 29.02
CA SER A 532 -16.77 11.12 29.63
C SER A 532 -17.42 12.49 29.43
N ASP A 533 -18.68 12.50 28.99
CA ASP A 533 -19.51 13.70 28.83
C ASP A 533 -20.21 14.10 30.16
N GLN A 534 -20.01 13.35 31.27
CA GLN A 534 -20.65 13.63 32.57
C GLN A 534 -19.75 14.49 33.46
N ALA A 535 -20.23 15.70 33.79
CA ALA A 535 -19.48 16.72 34.54
C ALA A 535 -19.27 16.44 36.05
N LEU A 536 -19.43 15.19 36.52
CA LEU A 536 -19.55 14.87 37.95
C LEU A 536 -18.81 13.61 38.45
N ASP A 537 -17.82 13.10 37.72
CA ASP A 537 -16.97 12.01 38.24
C ASP A 537 -15.70 12.57 38.94
N ASP A 538 -15.79 12.67 40.27
CA ASP A 538 -14.75 12.88 41.30
C ASP A 538 -13.92 14.20 41.27
N PRO A 539 -14.15 15.15 42.22
CA PRO A 539 -13.36 16.38 42.38
C PRO A 539 -11.88 16.17 42.76
N PHE A 540 -11.45 14.94 43.03
CA PHE A 540 -10.07 14.62 43.42
C PHE A 540 -9.31 13.78 42.39
N ASN A 541 -9.91 13.51 41.22
CA ASN A 541 -9.28 12.76 40.14
C ASN A 541 -8.93 13.67 38.96
N ASP A 542 -7.75 14.31 39.01
CA ASP A 542 -7.24 15.16 37.91
C ASP A 542 -7.10 14.41 36.57
N ASP A 543 -7.15 13.08 36.58
CA ASP A 543 -7.07 12.19 35.39
C ASP A 543 -8.47 11.71 34.90
N GLY A 544 -9.57 12.20 35.50
CA GLY A 544 -10.91 11.58 35.50
C GLY A 544 -11.81 11.79 34.29
N ALA A 545 -11.32 12.34 33.18
CA ALA A 545 -12.15 12.53 31.99
C ALA A 545 -12.09 11.31 31.04
N GLU A 546 -11.04 10.51 31.06
CA GLU A 546 -10.82 9.41 30.10
C GLU A 546 -11.60 8.14 30.47
N LEU A 547 -12.26 7.51 29.49
CA LEU A 547 -12.96 6.25 29.70
C LEU A 547 -11.97 5.10 30.04
N PRO A 548 -12.42 4.09 30.82
CA PRO A 548 -11.61 2.91 31.08
C PRO A 548 -11.15 2.24 29.79
N ALA A 549 -9.89 1.80 29.72
CA ALA A 549 -9.33 1.22 28.50
C ALA A 549 -10.07 -0.07 28.04
N THR A 550 -10.74 -0.79 28.95
CA THR A 550 -11.59 -1.95 28.65
C THR A 550 -12.85 -1.58 27.89
N ALA A 551 -13.51 -0.49 28.27
CA ALA A 551 -14.67 0.07 27.59
C ALA A 551 -14.31 0.46 26.14
N VAL A 552 -13.17 1.14 25.99
CA VAL A 552 -12.66 1.53 24.67
C VAL A 552 -12.26 0.30 23.84
N ALA A 553 -11.65 -0.72 24.45
CA ALA A 553 -11.27 -1.95 23.77
C ALA A 553 -12.49 -2.71 23.19
N ALA A 554 -13.62 -2.76 23.92
CA ALA A 554 -14.85 -3.36 23.42
C ALA A 554 -15.39 -2.64 22.17
N MET A 555 -15.35 -1.30 22.18
CA MET A 555 -15.71 -0.52 20.98
C MET A 555 -14.75 -0.80 19.82
N LEU A 556 -13.43 -0.81 20.06
CA LEU A 556 -12.42 -1.01 19.02
C LEU A 556 -12.40 -2.44 18.46
N ALA A 557 -12.87 -3.44 19.21
CA ALA A 557 -13.04 -4.81 18.70
C ALA A 557 -14.07 -4.89 17.58
N HIS A 558 -15.16 -4.10 17.67
CA HIS A 558 -16.20 -4.03 16.65
C HIS A 558 -16.00 -2.90 15.64
N PHE A 559 -15.20 -1.89 16.00
CA PHE A 559 -14.93 -0.74 15.16
C PHE A 559 -13.42 -0.40 15.10
N PRO A 560 -12.60 -1.30 14.53
CA PRO A 560 -11.15 -1.22 14.61
C PRO A 560 -10.57 -0.02 13.86
N PRO A 561 -9.39 0.47 14.25
CA PRO A 561 -8.62 1.45 13.49
C PRO A 561 -8.43 1.05 12.03
N ARG A 562 -8.68 1.99 11.11
CA ARG A 562 -8.41 1.81 9.67
C ARG A 562 -7.27 2.72 9.25
N THR A 563 -6.44 2.25 8.33
CA THR A 563 -5.27 3.01 7.86
C THR A 563 -5.65 4.34 7.17
N ALA A 564 -6.88 4.46 6.66
CA ALA A 564 -7.40 5.71 6.10
C ALA A 564 -7.55 6.84 7.15
N GLU A 565 -7.59 6.50 8.43
CA GLU A 565 -7.76 7.43 9.56
C GLU A 565 -6.42 7.91 10.16
N VAL A 566 -5.31 7.27 9.76
CA VAL A 566 -4.00 7.39 10.42
C VAL A 566 -3.18 8.52 9.81
N VAL A 567 -2.48 9.27 10.66
CA VAL A 567 -1.38 10.16 10.28
C VAL A 567 -0.09 9.64 10.89
N GLU A 568 0.95 9.50 10.08
CA GLU A 568 2.28 9.11 10.55
C GLU A 568 3.08 10.36 10.90
N VAL A 569 3.52 10.44 12.15
CA VAL A 569 4.22 11.61 12.72
C VAL A 569 5.52 11.13 13.38
N PRO A 570 6.64 11.85 13.25
CA PRO A 570 7.89 11.48 13.93
C PRO A 570 7.68 11.30 15.44
N TRP A 571 8.30 10.26 16.01
CA TRP A 571 8.14 9.90 17.42
C TRP A 571 8.41 11.08 18.38
N HIS A 572 9.48 11.85 18.14
CA HIS A 572 9.83 13.00 18.96
C HIS A 572 8.77 14.11 18.90
N ALA A 573 8.18 14.35 17.72
CA ALA A 573 7.15 15.38 17.54
C ALA A 573 5.85 15.01 18.28
N VAL A 574 5.45 13.74 18.26
CA VAL A 574 4.31 13.26 19.06
C VAL A 574 4.60 13.37 20.55
N ARG A 575 5.81 13.00 20.98
CA ARG A 575 6.22 13.08 22.40
C ARG A 575 6.22 14.51 22.92
N GLN A 576 6.76 15.47 22.15
CA GLN A 576 6.74 16.89 22.48
C GLN A 576 5.30 17.44 22.50
N TRP A 577 4.47 17.04 21.55
CA TRP A 577 3.06 17.41 21.50
C TRP A 577 2.29 16.91 22.73
N MET A 578 2.46 15.64 23.14
CA MET A 578 1.86 15.09 24.37
C MET A 578 2.28 15.85 25.63
N ARG A 579 3.49 16.43 25.64
CA ARG A 579 4.01 17.25 26.74
C ARG A 579 3.60 18.72 26.67
N GLY A 580 2.92 19.17 25.62
CA GLY A 580 2.65 20.59 25.37
C GLY A 580 3.91 21.43 25.09
N GLN A 581 5.01 20.79 24.70
CA GLN A 581 6.26 21.46 24.35
C GLN A 581 6.20 21.99 22.90
N PRO A 582 6.96 23.06 22.58
CA PRO A 582 7.16 23.46 21.19
C PRO A 582 7.70 22.28 20.39
N THR A 583 6.97 21.86 19.35
CA THR A 583 7.41 20.77 18.47
C THR A 583 8.55 21.25 17.59
N GLU A 584 9.60 20.44 17.44
CA GLU A 584 10.66 20.69 16.47
C GLU A 584 10.16 20.66 15.02
N ALA A 585 10.93 21.30 14.13
CA ALA A 585 10.56 21.48 12.74
C ALA A 585 10.44 20.13 12.01
N VAL A 586 9.20 19.70 11.77
CA VAL A 586 8.91 18.45 11.04
C VAL A 586 9.10 18.67 9.54
N SER A 587 9.73 17.72 8.87
CA SER A 587 9.81 17.67 7.41
C SER A 587 9.08 16.45 6.84
N ASP A 588 8.80 16.46 5.54
CA ASP A 588 8.29 15.27 4.87
C ASP A 588 9.37 14.22 4.59
N LEU A 589 10.67 14.58 4.69
CA LEU A 589 11.77 13.62 4.62
C LEU A 589 12.05 13.01 6.00
N GLU A 590 12.31 11.70 6.03
CA GLU A 590 12.80 11.02 7.22
C GLU A 590 14.27 11.40 7.44
N THR A 591 14.54 12.29 8.39
CA THR A 591 15.90 12.67 8.81
C THR A 591 15.89 12.93 10.32
N GLU A 592 16.95 12.51 11.01
CA GLU A 592 17.11 12.78 12.45
C GLU A 592 17.38 14.27 12.72
N ALA A 593 16.69 14.84 13.70
CA ALA A 593 17.17 16.01 14.43
C ALA A 593 17.96 15.51 15.65
N ALA A 594 19.09 16.16 15.98
CA ALA A 594 19.86 15.85 17.17
C ALA A 594 19.08 16.29 18.42
N ILE A 595 18.73 15.35 19.32
CA ILE A 595 17.92 15.63 20.51
C ILE A 595 18.82 15.82 21.75
N ASP A 596 18.65 16.95 22.45
CA ASP A 596 19.08 17.14 23.85
C ASP A 596 17.95 16.70 24.79
N ASP A 597 18.10 15.53 25.40
CA ASP A 597 17.05 14.79 26.11
C ASP A 597 16.94 15.23 27.60
N ARG A 598 16.88 16.54 27.88
CA ARG A 598 16.82 17.07 29.26
C ARG A 598 15.40 17.47 29.68
N ARG A 599 14.93 16.83 30.75
CA ARG A 599 13.65 17.12 31.43
C ARG A 599 13.82 18.21 32.52
N PRO A 600 13.01 19.27 32.56
CA PRO A 600 12.69 19.97 33.81
C PRO A 600 11.78 19.07 34.66
N SER A 601 12.14 18.82 35.91
CA SER A 601 11.67 17.67 36.70
C SER A 601 10.21 17.66 37.17
N ASP A 602 9.37 18.64 36.84
CA ASP A 602 8.08 18.84 37.54
C ASP A 602 6.81 19.03 36.69
N ASP A 603 6.85 18.97 35.36
CA ASP A 603 5.61 19.12 34.55
C ASP A 603 4.89 17.78 34.29
N ARG A 604 3.57 17.77 34.50
CA ARG A 604 2.63 16.73 34.02
C ARG A 604 2.45 16.86 32.50
N ASP A 605 2.26 15.74 31.80
CA ASP A 605 1.93 15.74 30.37
C ASP A 605 0.62 16.48 30.10
N GLN A 606 0.51 17.15 28.94
CA GLN A 606 -0.68 17.89 28.53
C GLN A 606 -1.88 16.96 28.31
N PHE A 607 -1.64 15.77 27.78
CA PHE A 607 -2.67 14.73 27.60
C PHE A 607 -2.05 13.33 27.47
N ARG A 608 -2.88 12.29 27.66
CA ARG A 608 -2.53 10.88 27.48
C ARG A 608 -3.10 10.35 26.17
N ALA A 609 -2.49 9.28 25.66
CA ALA A 609 -2.95 8.60 24.45
C ALA A 609 -3.17 7.11 24.73
N LEU A 610 -4.07 6.47 23.99
CA LEU A 610 -4.31 5.04 24.13
C LEU A 610 -3.40 4.26 23.16
N ALA A 611 -2.59 3.34 23.65
CA ALA A 611 -1.70 2.51 22.84
C ALA A 611 -1.99 1.02 23.03
N LEU A 612 -1.79 0.24 21.98
CA LEU A 612 -1.92 -1.22 22.04
C LEU A 612 -0.64 -1.84 22.62
N ARG A 613 -0.77 -2.64 23.68
CA ARG A 613 0.35 -3.20 24.45
C ARG A 613 0.11 -4.66 24.85
N PRO A 614 1.15 -5.48 24.99
CA PRO A 614 1.01 -6.80 25.61
C PRO A 614 0.43 -6.68 27.02
N ASP A 615 -0.59 -7.47 27.34
CA ASP A 615 -1.16 -7.49 28.69
C ASP A 615 -0.22 -8.20 29.66
N ARG A 616 0.45 -7.42 30.52
CA ARG A 616 1.35 -7.92 31.55
C ARG A 616 0.64 -8.36 32.83
N ARG A 617 -0.69 -8.27 32.91
CA ARG A 617 -1.48 -8.63 34.11
C ARG A 617 -1.88 -10.11 34.15
N ARG A 618 -1.79 -10.85 33.05
CA ARG A 618 -1.93 -12.32 33.07
C ARG A 618 -0.68 -12.96 33.67
N LYS A 619 -0.86 -13.77 34.71
CA LYS A 619 0.20 -14.59 35.32
C LYS A 619 0.62 -15.70 34.35
N ASP A 620 1.93 -15.98 34.32
CA ASP A 620 2.54 -17.11 33.62
C ASP A 620 1.78 -18.42 33.91
N GLY A 621 1.07 -18.95 32.91
CA GLY A 621 0.27 -20.17 33.05
C GLY A 621 -0.73 -20.44 31.91
N ASP A 622 -1.14 -19.41 31.16
CA ASP A 622 -1.98 -19.56 29.97
C ASP A 622 -1.08 -19.77 28.74
N GLN A 623 -1.28 -20.86 27.97
CA GLN A 623 -0.40 -21.30 26.87
C GLN A 623 -0.60 -20.51 25.57
N THR A 624 -1.52 -19.55 25.55
CA THR A 624 -1.65 -18.54 24.51
C THR A 624 -0.72 -17.38 24.87
N GLY A 625 0.17 -16.95 23.97
CA GLY A 625 1.08 -15.82 24.21
C GLY A 625 0.37 -14.55 24.71
N PRO A 626 1.11 -13.51 25.15
CA PRO A 626 0.51 -12.33 25.77
C PRO A 626 -0.48 -11.65 24.80
N GLU A 627 -1.77 -11.69 25.13
CA GLU A 627 -2.82 -10.98 24.38
C GLU A 627 -2.55 -9.47 24.44
N LEU A 628 -2.76 -8.79 23.31
CA LEU A 628 -2.63 -7.34 23.22
C LEU A 628 -3.88 -6.67 23.83
N CYS A 629 -3.67 -5.66 24.68
CA CYS A 629 -4.73 -4.84 25.27
C CYS A 629 -4.44 -3.35 25.10
N TRP A 630 -5.49 -2.55 25.02
CA TRP A 630 -5.38 -1.09 24.97
C TRP A 630 -5.05 -0.53 26.35
N GLN A 631 -4.11 0.42 26.43
CA GLN A 631 -3.67 1.03 27.67
C GLN A 631 -3.43 2.53 27.47
N TRP A 632 -3.83 3.36 28.44
CA TRP A 632 -3.51 4.78 28.46
C TRP A 632 -2.04 5.00 28.82
N ILE A 633 -1.31 5.64 27.91
CA ILE A 633 0.12 5.91 28.01
C ILE A 633 0.41 7.41 28.14
N ASN A 634 1.47 7.71 28.88
CA ASN A 634 2.09 9.04 29.00
C ASN A 634 3.18 9.22 27.93
N ALA A 635 3.67 10.45 27.73
CA ALA A 635 4.67 10.76 26.72
C ALA A 635 5.98 9.96 26.89
N ASP A 636 6.36 9.65 28.13
CA ASP A 636 7.55 8.83 28.45
C ASP A 636 7.38 7.33 28.14
N GLN A 637 6.14 6.88 27.93
CA GLN A 637 5.81 5.50 27.61
C GLN A 637 5.60 5.28 26.10
N LEU A 638 5.70 6.35 25.30
CA LEU A 638 5.61 6.33 23.85
C LEU A 638 6.88 5.73 23.24
N ARG A 639 6.72 4.79 22.31
CA ARG A 639 7.77 4.08 21.59
C ARG A 639 7.70 4.39 20.10
N PRO A 640 8.83 4.36 19.36
CA PRO A 640 8.81 4.38 17.90
C PRO A 640 7.91 3.26 17.34
N ALA A 641 7.29 3.51 16.18
CA ALA A 641 6.30 2.64 15.52
C ALA A 641 4.99 2.38 16.28
N ASP A 642 4.73 3.04 17.40
CA ASP A 642 3.47 2.89 18.12
C ASP A 642 2.26 3.30 17.28
N GLN A 643 1.16 2.56 17.43
CA GLN A 643 -0.16 3.03 17.06
C GLN A 643 -0.87 3.57 18.29
N ILE A 644 -1.19 4.86 18.26
CA ILE A 644 -1.86 5.58 19.34
C ILE A 644 -3.20 6.16 18.88
N ILE A 645 -4.17 6.14 19.80
CA ILE A 645 -5.49 6.75 19.64
C ILE A 645 -5.56 7.95 20.58
N VAL A 646 -5.86 9.11 20.00
CA VAL A 646 -5.98 10.37 20.71
C VAL A 646 -7.45 10.82 20.71
N PRO A 647 -7.99 11.35 21.82
CA PRO A 647 -9.32 11.95 21.81
C PRO A 647 -9.39 13.14 20.84
N THR A 648 -10.50 13.26 20.11
CA THR A 648 -10.70 14.35 19.13
C THR A 648 -10.56 15.75 19.74
N GLU A 649 -10.87 15.88 21.03
CA GLU A 649 -10.84 17.10 21.83
C GLU A 649 -9.42 17.63 22.06
N ARG A 650 -8.38 16.82 21.85
CA ARG A 650 -6.97 17.22 22.07
C ARG A 650 -6.35 17.97 20.89
N GLY A 651 -7.06 18.13 19.77
CA GLY A 651 -6.57 18.86 18.60
C GLY A 651 -5.40 18.17 17.89
N GLY A 652 -4.47 18.95 17.35
CA GLY A 652 -3.27 18.46 16.67
C GLY A 652 -3.41 18.17 15.17
N LEU A 653 -4.60 18.38 14.59
CA LEU A 653 -4.88 18.14 13.19
C LEU A 653 -5.87 19.18 12.64
N ASP A 654 -5.57 19.77 11.49
CA ASP A 654 -6.48 20.65 10.74
C ASP A 654 -6.77 20.10 9.33
N ARG A 655 -7.48 20.89 8.51
CA ARG A 655 -7.85 20.49 7.14
C ARG A 655 -6.66 20.22 6.21
N TYR A 656 -5.47 20.71 6.54
CA TYR A 656 -4.25 20.52 5.74
C TYR A 656 -3.38 19.38 6.27
N GLY A 657 -3.55 18.99 7.54
CA GLY A 657 -2.85 17.86 8.16
C GLY A 657 -2.36 18.17 9.57
N TRP A 658 -1.21 17.59 9.93
CA TRP A 658 -0.57 17.71 11.23
C TRP A 658 -0.36 19.18 11.61
N ALA A 659 -0.91 19.57 12.76
CA ALA A 659 -0.95 20.94 13.24
C ALA A 659 -0.91 20.95 14.79
N PRO A 660 0.25 20.68 15.41
CA PRO A 660 0.33 20.44 16.86
C PRO A 660 -0.09 21.65 17.71
N GLN A 661 -0.04 22.86 17.14
CA GLN A 661 -0.48 24.09 17.81
C GLN A 661 -2.01 24.30 17.77
N GLN A 662 -2.75 23.56 16.93
CA GLN A 662 -4.19 23.68 16.81
C GLN A 662 -4.90 22.95 17.96
N GLN A 663 -5.65 23.71 18.77
CA GLN A 663 -6.39 23.21 19.92
C GLN A 663 -7.87 22.94 19.60
N THR A 664 -8.32 23.21 18.37
CA THR A 664 -9.69 22.91 17.94
C THR A 664 -9.91 21.41 17.80
N GLY A 665 -11.10 20.93 18.16
CA GLY A 665 -11.45 19.52 18.06
C GLY A 665 -11.30 18.98 16.63
N VAL A 666 -10.70 17.80 16.51
CA VAL A 666 -10.49 17.09 15.24
C VAL A 666 -11.77 16.38 14.80
N VAL A 667 -12.09 16.41 13.52
CA VAL A 667 -13.23 15.63 12.96
C VAL A 667 -12.93 14.14 13.07
N ASP A 668 -13.83 13.35 13.67
CA ASP A 668 -13.68 11.89 13.74
C ASP A 668 -13.98 11.26 12.37
N ALA A 669 -12.95 10.70 11.73
CA ALA A 669 -13.04 10.13 10.39
C ALA A 669 -13.40 8.63 10.37
N SER A 670 -13.64 8.01 11.53
CA SER A 670 -13.86 6.56 11.64
C SER A 670 -15.04 6.05 10.84
N GLU A 671 -16.16 6.77 10.84
CA GLU A 671 -17.38 6.40 10.13
C GLU A 671 -17.25 6.58 8.61
N PRO A 672 -16.85 7.75 8.09
CA PRO A 672 -16.53 7.92 6.67
C PRO A 672 -15.52 6.88 6.16
N ALA A 673 -14.51 6.52 6.97
CA ALA A 673 -13.52 5.50 6.61
C ALA A 673 -14.11 4.11 6.41
N THR A 674 -15.30 3.83 6.96
CA THR A 674 -15.99 2.56 6.71
C THR A 674 -16.63 2.44 5.33
N PHE A 675 -16.97 3.58 4.73
CA PHE A 675 -17.63 3.67 3.43
C PHE A 675 -16.66 3.99 2.29
N GLN A 676 -15.35 4.08 2.57
CA GLN A 676 -14.33 4.18 1.53
C GLN A 676 -14.28 2.87 0.69
N PRO A 677 -14.17 2.95 -0.65
CA PRO A 677 -14.05 1.78 -1.52
C PRO A 677 -12.97 0.82 -1.01
N SER A 678 -13.35 -0.44 -0.79
CA SER A 678 -12.47 -1.44 -0.21
C SER A 678 -12.74 -2.78 -0.88
N ARG A 679 -11.71 -3.37 -1.48
CA ARG A 679 -11.76 -4.75 -2.01
C ARG A 679 -11.77 -5.81 -0.90
N ARG A 680 -11.92 -5.44 0.38
CA ARG A 680 -12.22 -6.36 1.47
C ARG A 680 -13.67 -6.14 1.86
N ALA A 681 -14.49 -7.20 1.83
CA ALA A 681 -15.86 -7.23 2.35
C ALA A 681 -15.86 -7.06 3.88
N ARG A 682 -15.46 -5.88 4.38
CA ARG A 682 -15.67 -5.47 5.77
C ARG A 682 -17.03 -4.81 5.84
N ALA A 683 -17.82 -5.19 6.82
CA ALA A 683 -19.07 -4.50 7.08
C ALA A 683 -18.80 -3.00 7.33
N ALA A 684 -19.62 -2.14 6.73
CA ALA A 684 -19.67 -0.74 7.12
C ALA A 684 -20.24 -0.64 8.54
N THR A 685 -19.85 0.40 9.26
CA THR A 685 -20.24 0.58 10.66
C THR A 685 -20.56 2.05 10.94
N LEU A 686 -21.71 2.30 11.57
CA LEU A 686 -22.07 3.58 12.15
C LEU A 686 -22.32 3.43 13.64
N ARG A 687 -21.92 4.43 14.43
CA ARG A 687 -22.25 4.50 15.86
C ARG A 687 -23.71 4.89 16.01
N MET A 688 -24.46 4.10 16.77
CA MET A 688 -25.85 4.38 17.09
C MET A 688 -25.89 5.17 18.40
N ASP A 689 -25.97 6.49 18.30
CA ASP A 689 -26.09 7.41 19.43
C ASP A 689 -27.09 8.53 19.10
N ARG A 690 -27.47 9.34 20.09
CA ARG A 690 -28.42 10.45 19.91
C ARG A 690 -27.92 11.52 18.93
N ARG A 691 -26.61 11.59 18.68
CA ARG A 691 -25.97 12.53 17.76
C ARG A 691 -25.90 11.99 16.33
N LEU A 692 -26.44 10.80 16.04
CA LEU A 692 -26.40 10.19 14.70
C LEU A 692 -27.06 11.10 13.65
N ALA A 693 -28.24 11.64 13.95
CA ALA A 693 -28.94 12.56 13.06
C ALA A 693 -28.13 13.83 12.78
N ASP A 694 -27.60 14.47 13.83
CA ASP A 694 -26.73 15.65 13.71
C ASP A 694 -25.44 15.39 12.93
N ARG A 695 -24.84 14.20 13.09
CA ARG A 695 -23.61 13.82 12.39
C ARG A 695 -23.81 13.63 10.89
N LEU A 696 -24.99 13.13 10.50
CA LEU A 696 -25.37 12.92 9.11
C LEU A 696 -26.09 14.14 8.50
N GLY A 697 -26.28 15.23 9.25
CA GLY A 697 -26.98 16.42 8.76
C GLY A 697 -28.44 16.14 8.40
N LEU A 698 -29.09 15.22 9.12
CA LEU A 698 -30.48 14.86 8.89
C LEU A 698 -31.44 15.93 9.43
N PRO A 699 -32.65 16.06 8.84
CA PRO A 699 -33.68 16.97 9.33
C PRO A 699 -34.15 16.62 10.75
N ALA A 700 -34.79 17.58 11.43
CA ALA A 700 -35.14 17.46 12.85
C ALA A 700 -36.05 16.26 13.17
N ASP A 701 -36.92 15.87 12.24
CA ASP A 701 -37.80 14.70 12.33
C ASP A 701 -37.05 13.35 12.38
N ALA A 702 -35.82 13.29 11.85
CA ALA A 702 -34.98 12.09 11.94
C ALA A 702 -34.58 11.74 13.38
N HIS A 703 -34.59 12.70 14.31
CA HIS A 703 -34.25 12.45 15.72
C HIS A 703 -35.22 11.45 16.37
N ALA A 704 -36.51 11.51 16.03
CA ALA A 704 -37.50 10.57 16.55
C ALA A 704 -37.24 9.13 16.10
N VAL A 705 -36.76 8.96 14.85
CA VAL A 705 -36.41 7.65 14.27
C VAL A 705 -35.13 7.09 14.92
N VAL A 706 -34.15 7.94 15.18
CA VAL A 706 -32.94 7.57 15.92
C VAL A 706 -33.28 7.20 17.37
N ASP A 707 -34.16 7.95 18.03
CA ASP A 707 -34.62 7.62 19.39
C ASP A 707 -35.39 6.29 19.43
N GLU A 708 -36.20 5.98 18.41
CA GLU A 708 -36.85 4.67 18.28
C GLU A 708 -35.81 3.54 18.20
N LEU A 709 -34.77 3.68 17.36
CA LEU A 709 -33.67 2.72 17.28
C LEU A 709 -32.95 2.53 18.63
N LEU A 710 -32.74 3.63 19.36
CA LEU A 710 -32.02 3.61 20.64
C LEU A 710 -32.84 3.06 21.80
N THR A 711 -34.18 3.04 21.74
CA THR A 711 -35.03 2.67 22.88
C THR A 711 -35.83 1.40 22.68
N ASN A 712 -36.10 0.98 21.43
CA ASN A 712 -36.97 -0.15 21.13
C ASN A 712 -36.19 -1.33 20.52
N GLU A 713 -36.16 -2.48 21.22
CA GLU A 713 -35.49 -3.70 20.75
C GLU A 713 -36.04 -4.23 19.42
N THR A 714 -37.35 -4.10 19.19
CA THR A 714 -37.98 -4.54 17.92
C THR A 714 -37.53 -3.69 16.74
N ALA A 715 -37.12 -2.45 16.97
CA ALA A 715 -36.56 -1.57 15.95
C ALA A 715 -35.11 -1.95 15.57
N ARG A 716 -34.41 -2.70 16.42
CA ARG A 716 -33.01 -3.11 16.21
C ARG A 716 -32.84 -4.41 15.44
N THR A 717 -33.93 -5.09 15.08
CA THR A 717 -33.89 -6.42 14.46
C THR A 717 -34.89 -6.57 13.30
N GLY A 718 -34.66 -7.58 12.46
CA GLY A 718 -35.61 -8.02 11.44
C GLY A 718 -36.00 -6.94 10.42
N VAL A 719 -37.27 -6.97 10.00
CA VAL A 719 -37.81 -6.11 8.94
C VAL A 719 -37.87 -4.63 9.34
N ARG A 720 -38.14 -4.34 10.62
CA ARG A 720 -38.28 -2.97 11.11
C ARG A 720 -36.96 -2.19 10.99
N LEU A 721 -35.83 -2.83 11.32
CA LEU A 721 -34.50 -2.24 11.13
C LEU A 721 -34.26 -1.83 9.67
N GLN A 722 -34.66 -2.68 8.71
CA GLN A 722 -34.47 -2.39 7.28
C GLN A 722 -35.36 -1.22 6.82
N GLN A 723 -36.62 -1.15 7.29
CA GLN A 723 -37.51 -0.03 6.99
C GLN A 723 -36.96 1.30 7.52
N ILE A 724 -36.39 1.28 8.73
CA ILE A 724 -35.75 2.46 9.32
C ILE A 724 -34.53 2.88 8.48
N GLY A 725 -33.69 1.93 8.07
CA GLY A 725 -32.56 2.19 7.15
C GLY A 725 -32.99 2.88 5.86
N GLN A 726 -34.03 2.35 5.20
CA GLN A 726 -34.58 2.93 3.96
C GLN A 726 -35.14 4.34 4.18
N HIS A 727 -35.79 4.58 5.32
CA HIS A 727 -36.29 5.92 5.66
C HIS A 727 -35.15 6.92 5.90
N LEU A 728 -34.10 6.52 6.63
CA LEU A 728 -32.91 7.34 6.81
C LEU A 728 -32.20 7.64 5.47
N ALA A 729 -32.16 6.67 4.54
CA ALA A 729 -31.60 6.87 3.20
C ALA A 729 -32.33 7.92 2.36
N GLN A 730 -33.64 8.10 2.60
CA GLN A 730 -34.47 9.12 1.94
C GLN A 730 -34.29 10.50 2.55
N LEU A 731 -34.03 10.58 3.86
CA LEU A 731 -33.81 11.84 4.58
C LEU A 731 -32.38 12.38 4.43
N LEU A 732 -31.44 11.56 3.96
CA LEU A 732 -30.07 12.00 3.71
C LEU A 732 -30.01 13.07 2.60
N PRO A 733 -29.28 14.19 2.81
CA PRO A 733 -28.96 15.14 1.76
C PRO A 733 -28.32 14.48 0.53
N ASP A 734 -28.61 14.99 -0.68
CA ASP A 734 -28.01 14.47 -1.92
C ASP A 734 -26.49 14.71 -1.98
N VAL A 735 -26.02 15.78 -1.34
CA VAL A 735 -24.60 16.14 -1.24
C VAL A 735 -24.20 16.13 0.23
N ALA A 736 -23.03 15.55 0.52
CA ALA A 736 -22.48 15.54 1.87
C ALA A 736 -22.33 16.96 2.43
N PRO A 737 -22.66 17.19 3.72
CA PRO A 737 -22.43 18.49 4.33
C PRO A 737 -20.94 18.87 4.29
N PRO A 738 -20.59 20.11 3.89
CA PRO A 738 -19.23 20.62 4.04
C PRO A 738 -18.84 20.55 5.52
N ASP A 739 -17.60 20.19 5.82
CA ASP A 739 -17.02 20.09 7.17
C ASP A 739 -17.34 18.83 8.01
N ARG A 740 -17.97 17.80 7.44
CA ARG A 740 -18.26 16.53 8.15
C ARG A 740 -17.34 15.36 7.80
N GLY A 741 -16.29 15.58 6.99
CA GLY A 741 -15.28 14.57 6.66
C GLY A 741 -15.76 13.47 5.70
N TRP A 742 -16.90 13.66 5.02
CA TRP A 742 -17.44 12.72 4.04
C TRP A 742 -16.99 13.08 2.63
N SER A 743 -16.39 12.11 1.93
CA SER A 743 -16.16 12.23 0.48
C SER A 743 -17.45 11.97 -0.29
N VAL A 744 -17.55 12.48 -1.52
CA VAL A 744 -18.71 12.23 -2.41
C VAL A 744 -18.96 10.74 -2.59
N VAL A 745 -17.91 9.95 -2.80
CA VAL A 745 -18.00 8.49 -2.99
C VAL A 745 -18.47 7.79 -1.71
N ALA A 746 -17.89 8.13 -0.55
CA ALA A 746 -18.31 7.55 0.72
C ALA A 746 -19.77 7.89 1.05
N TRP A 747 -20.22 9.11 0.73
CA TRP A 747 -21.59 9.57 0.93
C TRP A 747 -22.59 8.79 0.06
N GLN A 748 -22.28 8.59 -1.22
CA GLN A 748 -23.10 7.77 -2.12
C GLN A 748 -23.20 6.32 -1.64
N ARG A 749 -22.09 5.75 -1.17
CA ARG A 749 -22.07 4.37 -0.61
C ARG A 749 -22.84 4.26 0.70
N LEU A 750 -22.80 5.27 1.57
CA LEU A 750 -23.65 5.34 2.76
C LEU A 750 -25.13 5.29 2.38
N ARG A 751 -25.56 6.11 1.41
CA ARG A 751 -26.95 6.14 0.95
C ARG A 751 -27.39 4.79 0.38
N ALA A 752 -26.57 4.19 -0.48
CA ALA A 752 -26.83 2.85 -1.04
C ALA A 752 -26.90 1.77 0.04
N TRP A 753 -26.02 1.84 1.03
CA TRP A 753 -25.96 0.89 2.14
C TRP A 753 -27.20 0.95 3.04
N LEU A 754 -27.61 2.16 3.45
CA LEU A 754 -28.84 2.34 4.24
C LEU A 754 -30.09 1.85 3.48
N GLY A 755 -30.11 2.03 2.15
CA GLY A 755 -31.18 1.53 1.27
C GLY A 755 -31.13 0.02 0.96
N SER A 756 -30.05 -0.69 1.31
CA SER A 756 -29.78 -2.06 0.85
C SER A 756 -30.66 -3.15 1.47
N GLY A 757 -31.25 -2.89 2.65
CA GLY A 757 -32.00 -3.90 3.38
C GLY A 757 -31.15 -4.99 4.05
N ASN A 758 -29.83 -4.80 4.17
CA ASN A 758 -28.89 -5.74 4.79
C ASN A 758 -28.27 -5.22 6.10
N LEU A 759 -28.98 -4.34 6.82
CA LEU A 759 -28.51 -3.76 8.08
C LEU A 759 -28.63 -4.76 9.24
N ARG A 760 -27.71 -4.68 10.19
CA ARG A 760 -27.67 -5.47 11.43
C ARG A 760 -27.24 -4.55 12.57
N THR A 761 -27.57 -4.94 13.80
CA THR A 761 -27.11 -4.23 14.99
C THR A 761 -26.13 -5.10 15.77
N ILE A 762 -25.12 -4.48 16.39
CA ILE A 762 -24.19 -5.11 17.33
C ILE A 762 -24.27 -4.34 18.64
N GLU A 763 -24.49 -5.05 19.74
CA GLU A 763 -24.40 -4.49 21.09
C GLU A 763 -22.94 -4.50 21.56
N ILE A 764 -22.48 -3.38 22.12
CA ILE A 764 -21.17 -3.27 22.75
C ILE A 764 -21.32 -3.57 24.23
N LEU A 765 -20.75 -4.69 24.68
CA LEU A 765 -20.76 -5.10 26.08
C LEU A 765 -19.43 -4.73 26.76
N ASP A 766 -19.50 -4.28 28.02
CA ASP A 766 -18.29 -4.04 28.81
C ASP A 766 -17.60 -5.35 29.20
N SER A 767 -16.41 -5.60 28.66
CA SER A 767 -15.63 -6.81 28.92
C SER A 767 -14.94 -6.81 30.29
N ALA A 768 -14.95 -5.69 31.03
CA ALA A 768 -14.43 -5.66 32.41
C ALA A 768 -15.23 -6.55 33.36
N ILE A 769 -16.44 -6.95 32.96
CA ILE A 769 -17.31 -7.86 33.68
C ILE A 769 -17.28 -9.21 32.96
N GLY A 770 -16.23 -9.99 33.23
CA GLY A 770 -16.15 -11.37 32.73
C GLY A 770 -17.35 -12.19 33.22
N TRP A 771 -17.87 -13.06 32.35
CA TRP A 771 -18.81 -14.10 32.76
C TRP A 771 -18.11 -15.06 33.73
N GLY A 772 -18.33 -14.82 35.03
CA GLY A 772 -17.64 -15.50 36.14
C GLY A 772 -16.44 -14.68 36.59
N VAL A 773 -16.51 -13.92 37.69
CA VAL A 773 -16.36 -14.45 39.06
C VAL A 773 -17.39 -13.86 40.04
N ASP A 774 -18.07 -12.75 39.71
CA ASP A 774 -18.90 -11.98 40.66
C ASP A 774 -20.42 -11.96 40.36
N GLY A 775 -20.91 -12.72 39.37
CA GLY A 775 -22.34 -12.86 39.09
C GLY A 775 -23.08 -11.59 38.62
N ARG A 776 -22.35 -10.55 38.20
CA ARG A 776 -22.92 -9.34 37.58
C ARG A 776 -23.04 -9.54 36.06
N GLU A 777 -24.20 -9.19 35.51
CA GLU A 777 -24.42 -9.18 34.06
C GLU A 777 -23.57 -8.07 33.39
N PRO A 778 -23.04 -8.30 32.18
CA PRO A 778 -22.34 -7.26 31.42
C PRO A 778 -23.28 -6.08 31.15
N THR A 779 -22.84 -4.86 31.44
CA THR A 779 -23.62 -3.67 31.11
C THR A 779 -23.38 -3.25 29.66
N SER A 780 -24.45 -3.07 28.89
CA SER A 780 -24.40 -2.51 27.53
C SER A 780 -23.87 -1.08 27.55
N GLN A 781 -22.82 -0.83 26.76
CA GLN A 781 -22.22 0.49 26.59
C GLN A 781 -22.73 1.25 25.35
N GLY A 782 -23.41 0.56 24.43
CA GLY A 782 -23.93 1.18 23.23
C GLY A 782 -24.19 0.19 22.11
N TRP A 783 -24.60 0.71 20.96
CA TRP A 783 -24.98 -0.10 19.80
C TRP A 783 -24.30 0.43 18.55
N LEU A 784 -23.99 -0.48 17.63
CA LEU A 784 -23.45 -0.18 16.31
C LEU A 784 -24.44 -0.68 15.24
N LEU A 785 -24.63 0.13 14.19
CA LEU A 785 -25.31 -0.30 12.98
C LEU A 785 -24.26 -0.80 12.00
N THR A 786 -24.40 -2.03 11.50
CA THR A 786 -23.42 -2.67 10.62
C THR A 786 -24.05 -3.47 9.47
N GLY A 787 -23.32 -3.66 8.37
CA GLY A 787 -23.79 -4.45 7.22
C GLY A 787 -22.86 -4.35 6.02
N LEU A 788 -23.03 -5.22 5.03
CA LEU A 788 -22.24 -5.17 3.78
C LEU A 788 -22.69 -4.02 2.89
N VAL A 789 -21.74 -3.23 2.38
CA VAL A 789 -22.00 -2.18 1.40
C VAL A 789 -22.24 -2.81 0.03
N PRO A 790 -23.36 -2.52 -0.66
CA PRO A 790 -23.56 -2.94 -2.03
C PRO A 790 -22.46 -2.33 -2.93
N GLU A 791 -21.75 -3.16 -3.68
CA GLU A 791 -20.80 -2.67 -4.69
C GLU A 791 -21.60 -2.18 -5.92
N PRO A 792 -21.27 -0.99 -6.48
CA PRO A 792 -21.82 -0.59 -7.76
C PRO A 792 -21.31 -1.55 -8.84
N ASP A 793 -22.22 -1.97 -9.73
CA ASP A 793 -22.04 -2.96 -10.79
C ASP A 793 -20.66 -2.88 -11.48
N ARG A 794 -19.71 -3.68 -10.97
CA ARG A 794 -18.46 -4.05 -11.64
C ARG A 794 -18.48 -5.57 -11.73
N SER A 795 -18.64 -6.05 -12.96
CA SER A 795 -18.57 -7.45 -13.30
C SER A 795 -17.30 -8.10 -12.76
N SER A 796 -17.48 -9.23 -12.06
CA SER A 796 -16.50 -10.24 -11.65
C SER A 796 -15.31 -9.78 -10.80
N GLY A 797 -15.44 -9.96 -9.49
CA GLY A 797 -14.32 -10.00 -8.55
C GLY A 797 -14.83 -10.13 -7.11
N GLN A 798 -15.38 -11.30 -6.76
CA GLN A 798 -15.75 -11.56 -5.37
C GLN A 798 -14.50 -11.44 -4.49
N SER A 799 -14.50 -10.47 -3.59
CA SER A 799 -13.43 -10.29 -2.62
C SER A 799 -13.51 -11.36 -1.53
N VAL A 800 -12.46 -12.16 -1.38
CA VAL A 800 -12.30 -13.12 -0.29
C VAL A 800 -12.13 -12.36 1.04
N PRO A 801 -12.92 -12.65 2.08
CA PRO A 801 -12.63 -12.20 3.42
C PRO A 801 -11.32 -12.85 3.89
N GLU A 802 -10.33 -12.06 4.25
CA GLU A 802 -9.12 -12.56 4.92
C GLU A 802 -9.54 -13.15 6.27
N ARG A 803 -9.49 -14.49 6.38
CA ARG A 803 -9.75 -15.22 7.63
C ARG A 803 -8.44 -15.60 8.30
N ASP A 804 -8.47 -15.65 9.62
CA ASP A 804 -7.42 -16.30 10.41
C ASP A 804 -7.43 -17.80 10.08
N ASP A 805 -6.49 -18.27 9.24
CA ASP A 805 -6.34 -19.71 8.99
C ASP A 805 -5.61 -20.45 10.14
N GLU A 806 -5.60 -19.87 11.36
CA GLU A 806 -5.14 -20.57 12.56
C GLU A 806 -6.06 -21.74 12.95
N GLU A 807 -7.33 -21.72 12.53
CA GLU A 807 -8.26 -22.82 12.72
C GLU A 807 -8.14 -23.82 11.55
N ALA A 808 -8.06 -25.12 11.86
CA ALA A 808 -7.80 -26.22 10.92
C ALA A 808 -8.80 -26.36 9.75
N ALA A 809 -9.85 -25.54 9.72
CA ALA A 809 -10.99 -25.64 8.81
C ALA A 809 -11.33 -24.34 8.04
N ALA A 810 -10.44 -23.34 8.02
CA ALA A 810 -10.72 -22.02 7.42
C ALA A 810 -10.83 -22.00 5.88
N SER A 811 -10.66 -23.12 5.17
CA SER A 811 -10.64 -23.19 3.69
C SER A 811 -12.01 -23.23 3.00
N SER A 812 -13.11 -23.01 3.71
CA SER A 812 -14.47 -22.99 3.14
C SER A 812 -14.85 -21.60 2.61
N VAL A 813 -14.86 -21.45 1.28
CA VAL A 813 -15.40 -20.27 0.58
C VAL A 813 -16.82 -20.52 0.06
N SER A 814 -17.16 -21.79 -0.20
CA SER A 814 -18.45 -22.24 -0.75
C SER A 814 -19.25 -23.02 0.31
N SER A 815 -20.58 -22.87 0.30
CA SER A 815 -21.52 -23.63 1.13
C SER A 815 -21.89 -25.02 0.57
N ARG A 816 -21.19 -25.48 -0.48
CA ARG A 816 -21.40 -26.79 -1.09
C ARG A 816 -20.31 -27.77 -0.65
N PRO A 817 -20.66 -28.98 -0.18
CA PRO A 817 -19.69 -30.03 0.11
C PRO A 817 -19.02 -30.50 -1.19
N VAL A 818 -17.70 -30.70 -1.13
CA VAL A 818 -16.88 -31.20 -2.25
C VAL A 818 -16.09 -32.42 -1.76
N THR A 819 -16.13 -33.51 -2.53
CA THR A 819 -15.37 -34.74 -2.27
C THR A 819 -13.87 -34.55 -2.54
N LEU A 820 -13.04 -35.28 -1.80
CA LEU A 820 -11.59 -35.23 -1.91
C LEU A 820 -11.06 -35.53 -3.31
N ASP A 821 -11.60 -36.54 -3.99
CA ASP A 821 -11.14 -36.94 -5.33
C ASP A 821 -11.38 -35.87 -6.39
N VAL A 822 -12.58 -35.26 -6.39
CA VAL A 822 -12.92 -34.15 -7.29
C VAL A 822 -12.01 -32.95 -7.04
N HIS A 823 -11.79 -32.58 -5.77
CA HIS A 823 -10.91 -31.48 -5.41
C HIS A 823 -9.47 -31.75 -5.85
N HIS A 824 -8.91 -32.93 -5.54
CA HIS A 824 -7.57 -33.31 -5.97
C HIS A 824 -7.40 -33.28 -7.49
N ALA A 825 -8.36 -33.81 -8.25
CA ALA A 825 -8.31 -33.79 -9.71
C ALA A 825 -8.31 -32.36 -10.28
N ALA A 826 -9.14 -31.48 -9.73
CA ALA A 826 -9.20 -30.07 -10.13
C ALA A 826 -7.91 -29.32 -9.79
N VAL A 827 -7.35 -29.50 -8.58
CA VAL A 827 -6.08 -28.87 -8.17
C VAL A 827 -4.90 -29.40 -8.99
N ARG A 828 -4.83 -30.72 -9.26
CA ARG A 828 -3.84 -31.32 -10.17
C ARG A 828 -3.88 -30.67 -11.55
N ALA A 829 -5.07 -30.54 -12.14
CA ALA A 829 -5.25 -29.94 -13.45
C ALA A 829 -4.83 -28.47 -13.46
N ARG A 830 -5.26 -27.69 -12.47
CA ARG A 830 -4.90 -26.27 -12.31
C ARG A 830 -3.39 -26.08 -12.14
N CYS A 831 -2.75 -26.91 -11.32
CA CYS A 831 -1.31 -26.89 -11.12
C CYS A 831 -0.55 -27.19 -12.43
N ALA A 832 -1.00 -28.19 -13.19
CA ALA A 832 -0.44 -28.53 -14.50
C ALA A 832 -0.52 -27.36 -15.50
N GLN A 833 -1.66 -26.66 -15.52
CA GLN A 833 -1.87 -25.48 -16.36
C GLN A 833 -0.86 -24.38 -16.02
N ILE A 834 -0.74 -24.03 -14.74
CA ILE A 834 0.18 -22.99 -14.27
C ILE A 834 1.63 -23.36 -14.60
N ALA A 835 2.05 -24.59 -14.28
CA ALA A 835 3.40 -25.06 -14.52
C ALA A 835 3.76 -25.13 -16.02
N ALA A 836 2.78 -25.49 -16.88
CA ALA A 836 2.92 -25.43 -18.33
C ALA A 836 3.05 -24.01 -18.85
N ALA A 837 2.18 -23.11 -18.39
CA ALA A 837 2.20 -21.70 -18.75
C ALA A 837 3.52 -21.02 -18.35
N LEU A 838 4.09 -21.37 -17.19
CA LEU A 838 5.39 -20.90 -16.75
C LEU A 838 6.57 -21.50 -17.54
N GLY A 839 6.38 -22.55 -18.33
CA GLY A 839 7.46 -23.18 -19.08
C GLY A 839 8.39 -24.04 -18.22
N LEU A 840 7.90 -24.60 -17.11
CA LEU A 840 8.71 -25.45 -16.24
C LEU A 840 9.07 -26.80 -16.92
N PRO A 841 10.20 -27.43 -16.55
CA PRO A 841 10.58 -28.76 -17.06
C PRO A 841 9.55 -29.82 -16.69
N THR A 842 9.48 -30.90 -17.48
CA THR A 842 8.54 -32.01 -17.26
C THR A 842 8.67 -32.61 -15.87
N ASP A 843 9.88 -32.83 -15.38
CA ASP A 843 10.12 -33.44 -14.07
C ASP A 843 9.51 -32.60 -12.93
N LEU A 844 9.69 -31.27 -12.98
CA LEU A 844 9.08 -30.37 -11.99
C LEU A 844 7.57 -30.28 -12.12
N LYS A 845 7.03 -30.34 -13.34
CA LYS A 845 5.57 -30.39 -13.57
C LYS A 845 4.97 -31.61 -12.89
N THR A 846 5.58 -32.79 -13.05
CA THR A 846 5.13 -34.02 -12.41
C THR A 846 5.13 -33.89 -10.90
N VAL A 847 6.23 -33.42 -10.30
CA VAL A 847 6.33 -33.19 -8.84
C VAL A 847 5.24 -32.25 -8.33
N LEU A 848 5.00 -31.13 -9.03
CA LEU A 848 3.99 -30.15 -8.70
C LEU A 848 2.56 -30.72 -8.80
N GLN A 849 2.29 -31.55 -9.81
CA GLN A 849 1.01 -32.24 -9.99
C GLN A 849 0.79 -33.28 -8.89
N ASP A 850 1.81 -34.06 -8.54
CA ASP A 850 1.70 -35.06 -7.47
C ASP A 850 1.51 -34.42 -6.11
N ALA A 851 2.25 -33.36 -5.81
CA ALA A 851 2.05 -32.55 -4.60
C ALA A 851 0.62 -32.00 -4.54
N ALA A 852 0.15 -31.38 -5.62
CA ALA A 852 -1.21 -30.86 -5.76
C ALA A 852 -2.29 -31.94 -5.56
N GLY A 853 -2.00 -33.19 -5.92
CA GLY A 853 -2.94 -34.28 -5.81
C GLY A 853 -2.89 -35.08 -4.52
N TRP A 854 -1.89 -34.86 -3.69
CA TRP A 854 -1.68 -35.59 -2.44
C TRP A 854 -1.65 -34.66 -1.21
N HIS A 855 -1.75 -33.33 -1.40
CA HIS A 855 -1.61 -32.35 -0.31
C HIS A 855 -2.64 -32.51 0.81
N ASP A 856 -3.83 -33.01 0.50
CA ASP A 856 -4.99 -33.06 1.39
C ASP A 856 -5.31 -34.49 1.88
N LEU A 857 -4.46 -35.49 1.61
CA LEU A 857 -4.68 -36.88 2.02
C LEU A 857 -4.89 -37.04 3.53
N GLY A 858 -4.24 -36.22 4.35
CA GLY A 858 -4.40 -36.22 5.80
C GLY A 858 -5.81 -35.84 6.28
N LYS A 859 -6.67 -35.30 5.41
CA LYS A 859 -8.09 -35.08 5.72
C LYS A 859 -8.84 -36.41 5.91
N SER A 860 -8.29 -37.54 5.50
CA SER A 860 -8.89 -38.87 5.76
C SER A 860 -8.88 -39.26 7.24
N GLU A 861 -8.23 -38.49 8.11
CA GLU A 861 -8.28 -38.71 9.55
C GLU A 861 -9.72 -38.60 10.09
N GLU A 862 -10.13 -39.59 10.89
CA GLU A 862 -11.51 -39.77 11.34
C GLU A 862 -12.06 -38.53 12.05
N ARG A 863 -11.32 -37.95 13.01
CA ARG A 863 -11.74 -36.76 13.75
C ARG A 863 -11.79 -35.54 12.82
N PHE A 864 -10.89 -35.43 11.85
CA PHE A 864 -10.94 -34.38 10.84
C PHE A 864 -12.22 -34.47 9.98
N GLN A 865 -12.63 -35.67 9.58
CA GLN A 865 -13.90 -35.86 8.86
C GLN A 865 -15.12 -35.53 9.74
N ILE A 866 -15.14 -35.92 11.02
CA ILE A 866 -16.20 -35.52 11.97
C ILE A 866 -16.34 -33.99 12.01
N MET A 867 -15.22 -33.26 12.02
CA MET A 867 -15.23 -31.79 11.98
C MET A 867 -15.83 -31.26 10.67
N LEU A 868 -15.50 -31.85 9.52
CA LEU A 868 -16.05 -31.43 8.21
C LEU A 868 -17.55 -31.73 8.08
N HIS A 869 -18.07 -32.73 8.78
CA HIS A 869 -19.52 -33.03 8.89
C HIS A 869 -20.20 -32.28 10.06
N GLY A 870 -19.73 -31.08 10.41
CA GLY A 870 -20.39 -30.25 11.43
C GLY A 870 -20.31 -30.77 12.87
N GLY A 871 -19.43 -31.72 13.14
CA GLY A 871 -19.31 -32.39 14.43
C GLY A 871 -20.13 -33.68 14.57
N ASP A 872 -20.87 -34.09 13.52
CA ASP A 872 -21.67 -35.32 13.54
C ASP A 872 -20.83 -36.55 13.19
N ALA A 873 -20.56 -37.37 14.21
CA ALA A 873 -19.79 -38.60 14.05
C ALA A 873 -20.52 -39.72 13.31
N TYR A 874 -21.86 -39.74 13.33
CA TYR A 874 -22.64 -40.74 12.61
C TYR A 874 -22.68 -40.41 11.11
N GLU A 875 -22.85 -39.13 10.77
CA GLU A 875 -22.83 -38.68 9.39
C GLU A 875 -21.46 -38.96 8.74
N ALA A 876 -20.37 -38.62 9.43
CA ALA A 876 -19.01 -38.88 8.95
C ALA A 876 -18.73 -40.39 8.77
N LEU A 877 -19.26 -41.26 9.64
CA LEU A 877 -19.09 -42.72 9.53
C LEU A 877 -19.90 -43.33 8.37
N LEU A 878 -21.08 -42.78 8.08
CA LEU A 878 -21.97 -43.25 7.02
C LEU A 878 -21.63 -42.67 5.63
N ALA A 879 -20.80 -41.62 5.57
CA ALA A 879 -20.33 -41.04 4.33
C ALA A 879 -19.53 -42.06 3.52
N THR A 880 -19.93 -42.26 2.26
CA THR A 880 -19.22 -43.15 1.32
C THR A 880 -17.94 -42.53 0.78
N ASP A 881 -17.87 -41.20 0.78
CA ASP A 881 -16.81 -40.41 0.17
C ASP A 881 -16.20 -39.45 1.20
N VAL A 882 -14.88 -39.32 1.18
CA VAL A 882 -14.14 -38.40 2.07
C VAL A 882 -14.35 -36.97 1.58
N LEU A 883 -14.71 -36.05 2.47
CA LEU A 883 -14.89 -34.64 2.12
C LEU A 883 -13.55 -33.88 2.14
N ALA A 884 -13.36 -33.02 1.15
CA ALA A 884 -12.31 -31.99 1.17
C ALA A 884 -12.78 -30.70 1.87
N LYS A 885 -14.08 -30.40 1.77
CA LYS A 885 -14.70 -29.17 2.29
C LYS A 885 -16.06 -29.45 2.91
N SER A 886 -16.38 -28.76 4.01
CA SER A 886 -17.71 -28.82 4.63
C SER A 886 -18.71 -27.93 3.88
N GLY A 887 -20.01 -28.17 4.13
CA GLY A 887 -21.09 -27.27 3.71
C GLY A 887 -21.47 -26.20 4.75
N LEU A 888 -20.69 -26.04 5.83
CA LEU A 888 -21.01 -25.09 6.91
C LEU A 888 -20.87 -23.64 6.43
N ASP A 889 -21.75 -22.75 6.93
CA ASP A 889 -21.66 -21.32 6.61
C ASP A 889 -20.28 -20.78 7.03
N PRO A 890 -19.48 -20.30 6.06
CA PRO A 890 -18.19 -19.71 6.29
C PRO A 890 -18.18 -18.55 7.32
N LEU A 891 -19.31 -17.86 7.52
CA LEU A 891 -19.45 -16.72 8.44
C LEU A 891 -19.90 -17.10 9.87
N ASP A 892 -20.34 -18.34 10.10
CA ASP A 892 -20.81 -18.83 11.41
C ASP A 892 -19.66 -19.44 12.23
N ARG A 893 -18.84 -18.58 12.84
CA ARG A 893 -17.73 -18.99 13.71
C ARG A 893 -18.16 -19.87 14.89
N GLN A 894 -19.42 -19.78 15.33
CA GLN A 894 -19.89 -20.55 16.46
C GLN A 894 -20.16 -22.01 16.06
N ALA A 895 -20.75 -22.24 14.89
CA ALA A 895 -20.93 -23.58 14.32
C ALA A 895 -19.58 -24.29 14.16
N TRP A 896 -18.56 -23.59 13.63
CA TRP A 896 -17.21 -24.13 13.47
C TRP A 896 -16.55 -24.54 14.79
N ARG A 897 -16.62 -23.67 15.82
CA ARG A 897 -16.08 -23.97 17.15
C ARG A 897 -16.76 -25.16 17.80
N ASN A 898 -18.07 -25.32 17.58
CA ASN A 898 -18.82 -26.46 18.08
C ASN A 898 -18.40 -27.76 17.37
N ALA A 899 -18.29 -27.75 16.04
CA ALA A 899 -17.82 -28.89 15.26
C ALA A 899 -16.41 -29.33 15.66
N ALA A 900 -15.47 -28.38 15.80
CA ALA A 900 -14.10 -28.66 16.23
C ALA A 900 -14.06 -29.28 17.64
N ARG A 901 -14.84 -28.76 18.59
CA ARG A 901 -14.93 -29.34 19.96
C ARG A 901 -15.51 -30.76 19.95
N GLN A 902 -16.52 -31.01 19.13
CA GLN A 902 -17.17 -32.32 19.03
C GLN A 902 -16.26 -33.37 18.39
N SER A 903 -15.44 -32.97 17.42
CA SER A 903 -14.48 -33.86 16.75
C SER A 903 -13.40 -34.45 17.67
N ARG A 904 -13.07 -33.76 18.77
CA ARG A 904 -11.92 -34.08 19.65
C ARG A 904 -10.56 -34.12 18.91
N LEU A 905 -10.47 -33.45 17.77
CA LEU A 905 -9.20 -33.25 17.06
C LEU A 905 -8.21 -32.50 17.98
N PRO A 906 -6.94 -32.94 18.09
CA PRO A 906 -5.95 -32.23 18.91
C PRO A 906 -5.81 -30.77 18.47
N ALA A 907 -5.77 -29.86 19.43
CA ALA A 907 -5.72 -28.43 19.15
C ALA A 907 -4.45 -28.10 18.34
N GLY A 908 -4.64 -27.51 17.17
CA GLY A 908 -3.54 -27.16 16.27
C GLY A 908 -3.06 -28.27 15.36
N ALA A 909 -3.66 -29.46 15.37
CA ALA A 909 -3.40 -30.51 14.38
C ALA A 909 -3.68 -30.02 12.97
N ARG A 910 -2.87 -30.49 12.02
CA ARG A 910 -2.78 -29.99 10.65
C ARG A 910 -2.75 -31.17 9.69
N HIS A 911 -3.67 -31.19 8.72
CA HIS A 911 -3.78 -32.31 7.79
C HIS A 911 -2.58 -32.40 6.84
N GLU A 912 -1.96 -31.28 6.51
CA GLU A 912 -0.78 -31.23 5.64
C GLU A 912 0.42 -31.99 6.23
N ALA A 913 0.53 -32.06 7.57
CA ALA A 913 1.56 -32.84 8.24
C ALA A 913 1.34 -34.35 8.06
N TRP A 914 0.09 -34.80 8.19
CA TRP A 914 -0.27 -36.20 7.94
C TRP A 914 -0.18 -36.56 6.46
N SER A 915 -0.60 -35.68 5.56
CA SER A 915 -0.40 -35.86 4.11
C SER A 915 1.07 -36.07 3.77
N ALA A 916 1.95 -35.21 4.32
CA ALA A 916 3.40 -35.33 4.09
C ALA A 916 3.97 -36.64 4.67
N ALA A 917 3.50 -37.06 5.85
CA ALA A 917 3.93 -38.32 6.47
C ALA A 917 3.44 -39.56 5.71
N LEU A 918 2.19 -39.55 5.20
CA LEU A 918 1.63 -40.61 4.36
C LEU A 918 2.45 -40.75 3.06
N VAL A 919 2.74 -39.63 2.39
CA VAL A 919 3.55 -39.64 1.17
C VAL A 919 4.98 -40.08 1.48
N ALA A 920 5.62 -39.57 2.54
CA ALA A 920 6.96 -39.99 2.92
C ALA A 920 7.03 -41.52 3.17
N GLU A 921 6.05 -42.10 3.87
CA GLU A 921 5.98 -43.54 4.07
C GLU A 921 5.76 -44.30 2.75
N HIS A 922 4.90 -43.80 1.86
CA HIS A 922 4.72 -44.37 0.53
C HIS A 922 6.04 -44.46 -0.25
N LEU A 923 6.77 -43.34 -0.30
CA LEU A 923 8.04 -43.22 -1.04
C LEU A 923 9.13 -44.13 -0.47
N ARG A 924 9.15 -44.39 0.85
CA ARG A 924 10.10 -45.31 1.47
C ARG A 924 9.96 -46.75 0.96
N HIS A 925 8.75 -47.18 0.60
CA HIS A 925 8.48 -48.54 0.15
C HIS A 925 8.49 -48.69 -1.37
N HIS A 926 8.12 -47.65 -2.12
CA HIS A 926 7.89 -47.74 -3.57
C HIS A 926 8.83 -46.87 -4.42
N GLY A 927 9.59 -45.94 -3.80
CA GLY A 927 10.44 -44.98 -4.52
C GLY A 927 9.64 -43.86 -5.20
N TYR A 928 10.36 -42.92 -5.83
CA TYR A 928 9.79 -41.85 -6.65
C TYR A 928 10.76 -41.49 -7.77
N ASP A 929 10.25 -41.30 -9.00
CA ASP A 929 11.08 -40.97 -10.16
C ASP A 929 11.47 -39.48 -10.22
N GLY A 930 10.83 -38.61 -9.41
CA GLY A 930 11.10 -37.17 -9.32
C GLY A 930 11.87 -36.75 -8.06
N ASP A 931 11.82 -35.45 -7.73
CA ASP A 931 12.41 -34.91 -6.49
C ASP A 931 11.48 -35.19 -5.29
N ASP A 932 11.77 -36.27 -4.57
CA ASP A 932 11.04 -36.71 -3.38
C ASP A 932 11.07 -35.68 -2.24
N GLU A 933 12.21 -35.01 -2.05
CA GLU A 933 12.34 -33.93 -1.08
C GLU A 933 11.42 -32.76 -1.41
N LEU A 934 11.39 -32.32 -2.67
CA LEU A 934 10.51 -31.24 -3.10
C LEU A 934 9.05 -31.63 -2.94
N LEU A 935 8.67 -32.84 -3.34
CA LEU A 935 7.30 -33.36 -3.22
C LEU A 935 6.80 -33.30 -1.77
N ILE A 936 7.56 -33.87 -0.83
CA ILE A 936 7.17 -33.88 0.59
C ILE A 936 7.11 -32.45 1.14
N HIS A 937 8.06 -31.59 0.75
CA HIS A 937 8.08 -30.20 1.20
C HIS A 937 6.85 -29.42 0.72
N LEU A 938 6.48 -29.52 -0.56
CA LEU A 938 5.33 -28.81 -1.13
C LEU A 938 4.01 -29.20 -0.44
N ILE A 939 3.86 -30.48 -0.09
CA ILE A 939 2.71 -30.96 0.67
C ILE A 939 2.73 -30.37 2.09
N ALA A 940 3.87 -30.45 2.80
CA ALA A 940 3.99 -29.93 4.16
C ALA A 940 3.82 -28.40 4.24
N ALA A 941 4.26 -27.65 3.23
CA ALA A 941 4.23 -26.19 3.17
C ALA A 941 2.97 -25.60 2.52
N HIS A 942 2.01 -26.45 2.16
CA HIS A 942 0.73 -26.12 1.56
C HIS A 942 0.00 -24.93 2.22
N HIS A 943 -0.11 -24.89 3.54
CA HIS A 943 -0.77 -23.77 4.25
C HIS A 943 0.17 -22.61 4.57
N GLY A 944 1.41 -22.67 4.07
CA GLY A 944 2.48 -21.70 4.33
C GLY A 944 3.27 -21.95 5.62
N TYR A 945 3.05 -23.08 6.30
CA TYR A 945 3.86 -23.58 7.42
C TYR A 945 5.07 -24.38 6.92
N ALA A 946 5.84 -25.00 7.82
CA ALA A 946 6.96 -25.88 7.47
C ALA A 946 8.11 -25.16 6.72
N ARG A 947 8.29 -23.86 6.99
CA ARG A 947 9.33 -22.99 6.43
C ARG A 947 10.17 -22.34 7.53
N PRO A 948 11.00 -23.10 8.28
CA PRO A 948 11.29 -24.53 8.10
C PRO A 948 10.49 -25.45 9.03
N TYR A 949 9.85 -24.93 10.08
CA TYR A 949 9.31 -25.75 11.15
C TYR A 949 7.80 -25.96 11.00
N ALA A 950 7.37 -27.21 11.15
CA ALA A 950 5.97 -27.55 11.37
C ALA A 950 5.61 -27.37 12.86
N ARG A 951 4.33 -27.15 13.16
CA ARG A 951 3.85 -27.00 14.54
C ARG A 951 3.91 -28.37 15.24
N LEU A 952 4.56 -28.43 16.40
CA LEU A 952 4.53 -29.62 17.25
C LEU A 952 3.18 -29.78 17.93
N VAL A 953 2.49 -30.88 17.63
CA VAL A 953 1.19 -31.21 18.22
C VAL A 953 1.27 -32.61 18.81
N ALA A 954 1.10 -32.72 20.13
CA ALA A 954 1.01 -34.01 20.80
C ALA A 954 -0.41 -34.56 20.66
N ASP A 955 -0.55 -35.76 20.08
CA ASP A 955 -1.81 -36.49 20.07
C ASP A 955 -1.86 -37.46 21.26
N PRO A 956 -2.71 -37.20 22.28
CA PRO A 956 -2.78 -38.05 23.47
C PRO A 956 -3.45 -39.41 23.20
N ALA A 957 -4.14 -39.57 22.07
CA ALA A 957 -4.82 -40.82 21.70
C ALA A 957 -4.65 -41.09 20.20
N PRO A 958 -3.46 -41.56 19.78
CA PRO A 958 -3.17 -41.73 18.36
C PRO A 958 -4.05 -42.81 17.70
N ARG A 959 -4.41 -42.57 16.43
CA ARG A 959 -5.26 -43.42 15.60
C ARG A 959 -4.58 -43.68 14.26
N PRO A 960 -4.85 -44.82 13.60
CA PRO A 960 -4.37 -45.05 12.24
C PRO A 960 -5.05 -44.08 11.28
N ILE A 961 -4.25 -43.44 10.43
CA ILE A 961 -4.69 -42.67 9.27
C ILE A 961 -4.35 -43.51 8.05
N GLU A 962 -5.34 -43.76 7.18
CA GLU A 962 -5.16 -44.57 5.98
C GLU A 962 -5.49 -43.73 4.75
N ALA A 963 -4.69 -43.91 3.69
CA ALA A 963 -4.93 -43.30 2.39
C ALA A 963 -4.50 -44.24 1.27
N LEU A 964 -5.05 -44.02 0.08
CA LEU A 964 -4.68 -44.72 -1.14
C LEU A 964 -3.81 -43.80 -2.01
N ILE A 965 -2.58 -44.22 -2.30
CA ILE A 965 -1.65 -43.49 -3.17
C ILE A 965 -1.28 -44.43 -4.31
N ASP A 966 -1.66 -44.09 -5.54
CA ASP A 966 -1.45 -44.89 -6.75
C ASP A 966 -1.89 -46.36 -6.62
N GLY A 967 -3.01 -46.60 -5.92
CA GLY A 967 -3.54 -47.94 -5.68
C GLY A 967 -2.87 -48.71 -4.53
N HIS A 968 -1.84 -48.13 -3.89
CA HIS A 968 -1.20 -48.69 -2.72
C HIS A 968 -1.83 -48.12 -1.44
N LYS A 969 -2.25 -49.01 -0.54
CA LYS A 969 -2.74 -48.62 0.79
C LYS A 969 -1.56 -48.27 1.69
N VAL A 970 -1.56 -47.06 2.24
CA VAL A 970 -0.53 -46.56 3.16
C VAL A 970 -1.20 -46.18 4.48
N SER A 971 -0.53 -46.49 5.59
CA SER A 971 -1.04 -46.20 6.93
C SER A 971 0.05 -45.61 7.81
N ILE A 972 -0.28 -44.53 8.52
CA ILE A 972 0.55 -43.91 9.55
C ILE A 972 -0.27 -43.74 10.83
N GLY A 973 0.39 -43.51 11.97
CA GLY A 973 -0.30 -43.07 13.18
C GLY A 973 -0.54 -41.55 13.19
N SER A 974 -1.61 -41.08 13.82
CA SER A 974 -1.93 -39.64 13.92
C SER A 974 -0.96 -38.85 14.81
N GLU A 975 -0.07 -39.52 15.56
CA GLU A 975 1.05 -38.91 16.28
C GLU A 975 2.13 -38.33 15.36
N HIS A 976 2.13 -38.70 14.07
CA HIS A 976 3.07 -38.19 13.06
C HIS A 976 2.70 -36.77 12.61
N THR A 977 2.72 -35.80 13.53
CA THR A 977 2.35 -34.40 13.29
C THR A 977 3.53 -33.51 12.90
N VAL A 978 4.76 -34.00 13.01
CA VAL A 978 6.00 -33.27 12.71
C VAL A 978 7.01 -34.18 12.01
N ASP A 979 7.70 -33.61 11.03
CA ASP A 979 8.89 -34.18 10.41
C ASP A 979 10.15 -33.43 10.89
N LEU A 980 11.05 -34.15 11.57
CA LEU A 980 12.30 -33.59 12.10
C LEU A 980 13.35 -33.31 11.01
N ASP A 981 13.23 -33.93 9.83
CA ASP A 981 14.12 -33.69 8.70
C ASP A 981 13.71 -32.45 7.88
N GLN A 982 12.49 -31.92 8.11
CA GLN A 982 11.94 -30.78 7.38
C GLN A 982 12.87 -29.54 7.36
N PRO A 983 13.53 -29.12 8.47
CA PRO A 983 14.42 -27.95 8.42
C PRO A 983 15.64 -28.17 7.52
N THR A 984 16.23 -29.35 7.56
CA THR A 984 17.37 -29.70 6.70
C THR A 984 16.93 -29.78 5.23
N ARG A 985 15.76 -30.38 4.98
CA ARG A 985 15.12 -30.42 3.65
C ARG A 985 14.88 -29.02 3.11
N PHE A 986 14.30 -28.12 3.90
CA PHE A 986 14.05 -26.74 3.52
C PHE A 986 15.34 -26.01 3.10
N THR A 987 16.41 -26.15 3.88
CA THR A 987 17.72 -25.57 3.53
C THR A 987 18.28 -26.13 2.22
N ARG A 988 18.24 -27.47 2.02
CA ARG A 988 18.68 -28.11 0.77
C ARG A 988 17.88 -27.62 -0.44
N LEU A 989 16.56 -27.50 -0.30
CA LEU A 989 15.67 -27.05 -1.37
C LEU A 989 15.90 -25.57 -1.72
N ASN A 990 16.10 -24.69 -0.73
CA ASN A 990 16.48 -23.30 -0.99
C ASN A 990 17.80 -23.20 -1.76
N HIS A 991 18.78 -24.05 -1.45
CA HIS A 991 20.03 -24.09 -2.22
C HIS A 991 19.84 -24.66 -3.63
N ARG A 992 18.98 -25.66 -3.80
CA ARG A 992 18.73 -26.33 -5.10
C ARG A 992 17.94 -25.44 -6.06
N TYR A 993 16.88 -24.80 -5.59
CA TYR A 993 15.94 -24.03 -6.42
C TYR A 993 16.15 -22.51 -6.35
N GLY A 994 16.98 -22.03 -5.42
CA GLY A 994 17.02 -20.62 -5.03
C GLY A 994 15.86 -20.28 -4.08
N ARG A 995 16.00 -19.20 -3.32
CA ARG A 995 15.04 -18.81 -2.28
C ARG A 995 13.69 -18.39 -2.88
N TRP A 996 13.74 -17.58 -3.94
CA TRP A 996 12.53 -17.20 -4.69
C TRP A 996 12.00 -18.33 -5.57
N GLY A 997 12.87 -19.24 -6.03
CA GLY A 997 12.46 -20.39 -6.82
C GLY A 997 11.66 -21.40 -6.01
N LEU A 998 12.12 -21.76 -4.80
CA LEU A 998 11.36 -22.61 -3.90
C LEU A 998 10.01 -21.97 -3.53
N ALA A 999 10.03 -20.68 -3.19
CA ALA A 999 8.80 -19.94 -2.90
C ALA A 999 7.82 -19.93 -4.09
N LEU A 1000 8.32 -19.87 -5.33
CA LEU A 1000 7.48 -19.96 -6.53
C LEU A 1000 6.84 -21.34 -6.68
N LEU A 1001 7.61 -22.42 -6.47
CA LEU A 1001 7.08 -23.79 -6.54
C LEU A 1001 5.99 -24.03 -5.49
N GLU A 1002 6.20 -23.55 -4.26
CA GLU A 1002 5.16 -23.53 -3.22
C GLU A 1002 3.93 -22.73 -3.68
N THR A 1003 4.14 -21.55 -4.26
CA THR A 1003 3.07 -20.65 -4.71
C THR A 1003 2.19 -21.29 -5.78
N ILE A 1004 2.77 -22.07 -6.71
CA ILE A 1004 2.00 -22.75 -7.77
C ILE A 1004 0.95 -23.70 -7.17
N VAL A 1005 1.35 -24.56 -6.23
CA VAL A 1005 0.44 -25.52 -5.59
C VAL A 1005 -0.62 -24.79 -4.78
N ARG A 1006 -0.21 -23.77 -4.02
CA ARG A 1006 -1.09 -22.99 -3.14
C ARG A 1006 -2.12 -22.17 -3.91
N CYS A 1007 -1.71 -21.46 -4.96
CA CYS A 1007 -2.62 -20.73 -5.84
C CYS A 1007 -3.58 -21.68 -6.57
N ALA A 1008 -3.12 -22.88 -6.95
CA ALA A 1008 -4.00 -23.88 -7.55
C ALA A 1008 -5.11 -24.31 -6.58
N ASP A 1009 -4.77 -24.63 -5.33
CA ASP A 1009 -5.76 -24.99 -4.30
C ASP A 1009 -6.72 -23.83 -4.00
N MET A 1010 -6.19 -22.61 -3.79
CA MET A 1010 -6.99 -21.43 -3.48
C MET A 1010 -7.99 -21.10 -4.60
N THR A 1011 -7.54 -21.07 -5.87
CA THR A 1011 -8.42 -20.73 -7.00
C THR A 1011 -9.48 -21.80 -7.27
N VAL A 1012 -9.13 -23.09 -7.19
CA VAL A 1012 -10.11 -24.19 -7.31
C VAL A 1012 -11.13 -24.13 -6.16
N SER A 1013 -10.66 -23.77 -4.96
CA SER A 1013 -11.53 -23.63 -3.79
C SER A 1013 -12.51 -22.47 -3.88
N GLU A 1014 -12.10 -21.35 -4.45
CA GLU A 1014 -12.96 -20.20 -4.72
C GLU A 1014 -14.01 -20.52 -5.80
N GLU A 1015 -13.64 -21.26 -6.83
CA GLU A 1015 -14.52 -21.63 -7.96
C GLU A 1015 -15.57 -22.72 -7.60
N GLY A 1016 -15.39 -23.42 -6.47
CA GLY A 1016 -16.33 -24.44 -5.99
C GLY A 1016 -16.07 -25.87 -6.48
N SER A 1017 -14.85 -26.11 -7.00
CA SER A 1017 -14.31 -27.36 -7.58
C SER A 1017 -14.91 -27.84 -8.90
#